data_AF-A0A1E3QYD7-F1
#
_entry.id   AF-A0A1E3QYD7-F1
#
_cell.length_a   1.000
_cell.length_b   1.000
_cell.length_c   1.000
_cell.angle_alpha   90.00
_cell.angle_beta   90.00
_cell.angle_gamma   90.00
#
_symmetry.space_group_name_H-M   'P 1'
#
loop_
_entity.id
_entity.type
_entity.pdbx_description
1 polymer ?
#
loop_
_entity_poly.entity_id
_entity_poly.type
_entity_poly.pdbx_seq_one_letter_code
_entity_poly.pdbx_strand_id
1 'polypeptide(L)'
;MDGFPSTKRRLSSESDRVSKKVANGVLHDVAMTDVSNSVSISESESESGSEAEDVAFPADSPAWQATIQTVVKSVVSIHFAQVASFDLDSAVVSEATGFVVDAERGIILTNRHVVGAGPFWGYAVFDNHEEAVVKAIYRDPVHDFGFLKFNPADIKHMQVRALVLRPELAKVGAEIRVVGNDAGEKLSILAGFISRLDRNAPEYGHMTYNDFNTEYIQAAASASGGSSGSPVVNIDGYAVALQAGGSTESSTDFFLPVYRILRALTCVQTETPVTRGTIQVQWILKPFDECRRLGLTADAEAVSRAMFPEKIGLLVAEVVLPQGPADSQLKEGDVLISINGQNISTFIKVDDILDSSVGQTIDLVVQRGGVVTPATLRVGDLHAITPNRYLQVCGASFNDLSYQMARIYAIPVKGVFVNSASGSFFFDKNEKCGWIIDSVDDQDTPDLDTFIEVMKSIPDCKRVPVAFRHLTDLHSQNVAVIYIDRHWMTAFRVAVRNDESGLWDFTTMQEKPLPPLPLTPHNARFIDIAMESKGCAQLSRSFVLVGTKLPVPLDSFPSSRKRGYGVVIDAAKGYVLVSRYVVPHDLCDVDITIAESIIIPAKVIFLHPLHNYAVVKYDPALVLAPVQTPKFSSTPLRKGDKINFIGFNFNLRTITTETRISDISSINVPSSSMAPRYRGTNLEGLQIESNMSTHCSSGVLADNDGTIRAVWLSFLGDRNNDQDTIYRMGIDVTDINDIIQKFQNDETPNVRIIDSEFFALPLSQARLRGVSEKWIAKVEEQEGMERFQFLSVSRVACATSTQPQNPLLPGDIVLSVNGQAVHKIKDLNALSNNAELEFHIVRRKQEMTLAIQTVPTDTFNTSQVVIWCGAVLQGPHHGVRQLMKNLPSGVYCTDRAQGSPARHYGIGSTNFITHVNEQETPDLDAFMKVVKGIPDNTYVKLRIVSFDNVPFAISLKTNYHYFPTAELKKDTEQDKWVEHEE
;
A
#
# COMPACT_ATOMS: atom_id res chain seq x y z
N MET A 1 -1.16 40.46 -46.76
CA MET A 1 -2.52 40.51 -46.22
C MET A 1 -2.87 39.12 -45.73
N ASP A 2 -3.40 39.08 -44.51
CA ASP A 2 -4.09 38.01 -43.81
C ASP A 2 -3.28 36.77 -43.40
N GLY A 3 -2.63 36.90 -42.24
CA GLY A 3 -2.15 35.80 -41.42
C GLY A 3 -2.82 35.83 -40.04
N PHE A 4 -3.68 34.86 -39.76
CA PHE A 4 -4.14 34.52 -38.41
C PHE A 4 -3.12 33.57 -37.75
N PRO A 5 -2.67 33.80 -36.50
CA PRO A 5 -1.99 32.77 -35.74
C PRO A 5 -2.97 32.05 -34.80
N SER A 6 -3.05 30.74 -34.96
CA SER A 6 -3.57 29.83 -33.94
C SER A 6 -2.56 29.71 -32.79
N THR A 7 -2.88 30.23 -31.62
CA THR A 7 -2.10 29.98 -30.40
C THR A 7 -2.52 28.65 -29.76
N LYS A 8 -1.96 27.55 -30.29
CA LYS A 8 -1.82 26.30 -29.53
C LYS A 8 -0.70 26.49 -28.50
N ARG A 9 -0.99 26.11 -27.24
CA ARG A 9 -0.04 26.02 -26.13
C ARG A 9 1.25 25.33 -26.59
N ARG A 10 2.40 25.99 -26.41
CA ARG A 10 3.71 25.37 -26.51
C ARG A 10 3.87 24.42 -25.32
N LEU A 11 3.66 23.14 -25.58
CA LEU A 11 4.24 22.06 -24.78
C LEU A 11 5.74 22.02 -25.11
N SER A 12 6.60 22.29 -24.15
CA SER A 12 8.04 22.06 -24.29
C SER A 12 8.33 20.59 -24.01
N SER A 13 8.32 19.78 -25.07
CA SER A 13 8.98 18.48 -25.12
C SER A 13 10.20 18.62 -26.05
N GLU A 14 11.40 18.69 -25.48
CA GLU A 14 12.61 18.33 -26.21
C GLU A 14 13.43 17.38 -25.34
N SER A 15 13.41 16.12 -25.79
CA SER A 15 14.35 15.07 -25.43
C SER A 15 15.68 15.35 -26.11
N ASP A 16 16.75 15.52 -25.34
CA ASP A 16 18.05 15.01 -25.75
C ASP A 16 18.89 14.57 -24.55
N ARG A 17 19.47 13.37 -24.70
CA ARG A 17 20.17 12.60 -23.69
C ARG A 17 21.50 13.25 -23.31
N VAL A 18 21.64 13.70 -22.06
CA VAL A 18 22.91 13.61 -21.31
C VAL A 18 22.60 13.25 -19.86
N SER A 19 23.08 12.08 -19.45
CA SER A 19 22.99 11.48 -18.13
C SER A 19 23.59 12.36 -17.03
N LYS A 20 22.74 12.86 -16.12
CA LYS A 20 23.12 13.23 -14.74
C LYS A 20 21.99 12.86 -13.78
N LYS A 21 22.35 12.03 -12.79
CA LYS A 21 21.51 11.61 -11.66
C LYS A 21 20.99 12.85 -10.91
N VAL A 22 19.67 13.00 -10.84
CA VAL A 22 18.98 13.87 -9.87
C VAL A 22 18.03 12.97 -9.10
N ALA A 23 18.16 12.98 -7.78
CA ALA A 23 17.38 12.19 -6.85
C ALA A 23 15.99 12.82 -6.70
N ASN A 24 14.93 12.07 -7.02
CA ASN A 24 13.57 12.43 -6.67
C ASN A 24 13.34 12.05 -5.20
N GLY A 25 13.17 13.07 -4.34
CA GLY A 25 12.71 12.92 -2.97
C GLY A 25 11.22 12.62 -2.96
N VAL A 26 10.87 11.34 -2.96
CA VAL A 26 9.61 10.85 -2.40
C VAL A 26 9.88 10.64 -0.91
N LEU A 27 9.02 11.18 -0.05
CA LEU A 27 9.03 10.97 1.39
C LEU A 27 9.07 9.46 1.68
N HIS A 28 10.25 8.97 2.02
CA HIS A 28 10.46 7.62 2.55
C HIS A 28 10.34 7.68 4.07
N ASP A 29 9.54 6.75 4.61
CA ASP A 29 9.54 6.35 6.01
C ASP A 29 10.99 6.24 6.53
N VAL A 30 11.34 7.07 7.50
CA VAL A 30 12.62 6.97 8.19
C VAL A 30 12.53 5.82 9.19
N ALA A 31 12.98 4.65 8.77
CA ALA A 31 13.40 3.62 9.71
C ALA A 31 14.66 4.13 10.42
N MET A 32 14.59 4.33 11.74
CA MET A 32 15.76 4.60 12.57
C MET A 32 16.72 3.41 12.48
N THR A 33 17.87 3.61 11.85
CA THR A 33 19.03 2.71 11.96
C THR A 33 20.16 3.45 12.64
N ASP A 34 20.50 3.01 13.85
CA ASP A 34 21.72 3.37 14.57
C ASP A 34 22.96 3.06 13.72
N VAL A 35 23.71 4.10 13.36
CA VAL A 35 25.07 3.95 12.83
C VAL A 35 26.03 4.71 13.72
N SER A 36 26.65 3.97 14.63
CA SER A 36 27.86 4.40 15.31
C SER A 36 28.96 4.66 14.28
N ASN A 37 29.47 5.89 14.18
CA ASN A 37 30.76 6.12 13.53
C ASN A 37 31.59 7.19 14.25
N SER A 38 32.81 6.76 14.57
CA SER A 38 33.93 7.48 15.14
C SER A 38 34.35 8.67 14.27
N VAL A 39 34.50 9.83 14.91
CA VAL A 39 35.01 11.07 14.29
C VAL A 39 36.54 11.02 14.23
N SER A 40 37.09 11.08 13.01
CA SER A 40 38.49 11.46 12.75
C SER A 40 38.52 12.95 12.43
N ILE A 41 39.28 13.70 13.23
CA ILE A 41 39.48 15.15 13.10
C ILE A 41 40.50 15.42 11.99
N SER A 42 40.15 16.28 11.03
CA SER A 42 41.11 16.95 10.15
C SER A 42 40.83 18.45 10.16
N GLU A 43 41.76 19.20 10.75
CA GLU A 43 41.81 20.66 10.74
C GLU A 43 42.15 21.18 9.33
N SER A 44 41.42 22.19 8.87
CA SER A 44 41.89 23.08 7.81
C SER A 44 41.44 24.50 8.12
N GLU A 45 42.42 25.35 8.43
CA GLU A 45 42.30 26.80 8.58
C GLU A 45 41.98 27.47 7.23
N SER A 46 41.07 28.43 7.24
CA SER A 46 41.13 29.57 6.30
C SER A 46 40.37 30.77 6.88
N GLU A 47 41.13 31.81 7.24
CA GLU A 47 40.66 33.16 7.50
C GLU A 47 40.23 33.85 6.20
N SER A 48 39.10 34.55 6.21
CA SER A 48 39.00 35.96 5.76
C SER A 48 37.60 36.49 6.07
N GLY A 49 37.57 37.52 6.91
CA GLY A 49 36.36 38.19 7.35
C GLY A 49 35.78 39.12 6.30
N SER A 50 34.45 39.08 6.18
CA SER A 50 33.62 40.24 5.87
C SER A 50 32.48 40.23 6.88
N GLU A 51 32.49 41.20 7.80
CA GLU A 51 31.42 41.46 8.76
C GLU A 51 30.12 41.76 7.99
N ALA A 52 29.30 40.74 7.80
CA ALA A 52 27.86 40.91 7.68
C ALA A 52 27.34 41.01 9.11
N GLU A 53 26.71 42.14 9.45
CA GLU A 53 26.02 42.30 10.72
C GLU A 53 24.97 41.20 10.85
N ASP A 54 25.27 40.21 11.70
CA ASP A 54 24.26 39.30 12.26
C ASP A 54 23.22 40.16 12.98
N VAL A 55 22.04 40.29 12.38
CA VAL A 55 20.86 40.81 13.05
C VAL A 55 20.49 39.80 14.13
N ALA A 56 21.03 39.99 15.34
CA ALA A 56 20.66 39.22 16.51
C ALA A 56 19.15 39.37 16.75
N PHE A 57 18.42 38.25 16.67
CA PHE A 57 17.02 38.18 17.10
C PHE A 57 16.92 38.65 18.56
N PRO A 58 16.04 39.61 18.90
CA PRO A 58 15.85 39.99 20.29
C PRO A 58 15.38 38.77 21.08
N ALA A 59 16.17 38.41 22.09
CA ALA A 59 15.84 37.37 23.05
C ALA A 59 14.43 37.58 23.64
N ASP A 60 13.73 36.47 23.87
CA ASP A 60 12.39 36.39 24.46
C ASP A 60 12.18 37.41 25.59
N SER A 61 11.30 38.38 25.36
CA SER A 61 10.90 39.29 26.41
C SER A 61 10.20 38.50 27.54
N PRO A 62 10.30 38.94 28.81
CA PRO A 62 9.55 38.32 29.92
C PRO A 62 8.04 38.24 29.65
N ALA A 63 7.50 39.14 28.83
CA ALA A 63 6.12 39.12 28.39
C ALA A 63 5.82 37.92 27.48
N TRP A 64 6.67 37.63 26.48
CA TRP A 64 6.50 36.46 25.63
C TRP A 64 6.58 35.16 26.43
N GLN A 65 7.52 35.05 27.38
CA GLN A 65 7.62 33.87 28.24
C GLN A 65 6.34 33.63 29.05
N ALA A 66 5.76 34.67 29.64
CA ALA A 66 4.49 34.58 30.38
C ALA A 66 3.31 34.18 29.47
N THR A 67 3.25 34.75 28.27
CA THR A 67 2.22 34.41 27.27
C THR A 67 2.33 32.95 26.84
N ILE A 68 3.53 32.49 26.49
CA ILE A 68 3.78 31.10 26.06
C ILE A 68 3.40 30.10 27.16
N GLN A 69 3.77 30.34 28.43
CA GLN A 69 3.38 29.48 29.54
C GLN A 69 1.86 29.32 29.69
N THR A 70 1.09 30.29 29.21
CA THR A 70 -0.38 30.22 29.20
C THR A 70 -0.91 29.54 27.94
N VAL A 71 -0.33 29.85 26.77
CA VAL A 71 -0.76 29.31 25.47
C VAL A 71 -0.52 27.81 25.38
N VAL A 72 0.62 27.33 25.84
CA VAL A 72 1.00 25.89 25.83
C VAL A 72 -0.08 25.01 26.48
N LYS A 73 -0.73 25.49 27.55
CA LYS A 73 -1.82 24.76 28.24
C LYS A 73 -3.10 24.59 27.41
N SER A 74 -3.18 25.24 26.26
CA SER A 74 -4.30 25.11 25.33
C SER A 74 -3.90 24.31 24.09
N VAL A 75 -2.63 23.97 23.91
CA VAL A 75 -2.10 23.21 22.77
C VAL A 75 -2.10 21.73 23.10
N VAL A 76 -2.42 20.89 22.11
CA VAL A 76 -2.51 19.44 22.23
C VAL A 76 -1.77 18.76 21.08
N SER A 77 -1.21 17.58 21.35
CA SER A 77 -0.74 16.64 20.33
C SER A 77 -1.90 15.74 19.93
N ILE A 78 -2.23 15.66 18.64
CA ILE A 78 -3.30 14.80 18.14
C ILE A 78 -2.65 13.58 17.49
N HIS A 79 -2.89 12.40 18.07
CA HIS A 79 -2.50 11.12 17.49
C HIS A 79 -3.73 10.52 16.82
N PHE A 80 -3.66 10.26 15.52
CA PHE A 80 -4.83 9.85 14.75
C PHE A 80 -4.52 8.81 13.69
N ALA A 81 -5.59 8.17 13.24
CA ALA A 81 -5.64 7.29 12.11
C ALA A 81 -6.80 7.70 11.18
N GLN A 82 -6.49 7.86 9.91
CA GLN A 82 -7.48 7.83 8.83
C GLN A 82 -7.63 6.37 8.42
N VAL A 83 -8.75 5.76 8.79
CA VAL A 83 -8.90 4.30 8.81
C VAL A 83 -9.11 3.69 7.41
N ALA A 84 -9.54 4.50 6.45
CA ALA A 84 -9.81 4.10 5.08
C ALA A 84 -9.47 5.26 4.14
N SER A 85 -9.03 4.94 2.92
CA SER A 85 -8.89 5.97 1.89
C SER A 85 -10.25 6.54 1.52
N PHE A 86 -10.33 7.85 1.38
CA PHE A 86 -11.58 8.54 1.09
C PHE A 86 -11.31 9.86 0.36
N ASP A 87 -11.98 10.06 -0.78
CA ASP A 87 -11.71 11.19 -1.66
C ASP A 87 -10.20 11.26 -2.00
N LEU A 88 -9.47 12.23 -1.46
CA LEU A 88 -8.03 12.43 -1.72
C LEU A 88 -7.13 11.87 -0.64
N ASP A 89 -7.71 11.53 0.51
CA ASP A 89 -6.96 11.16 1.69
C ASP A 89 -6.72 9.65 1.66
N SER A 90 -5.46 9.24 1.82
CA SER A 90 -5.10 7.83 1.95
C SER A 90 -5.27 7.37 3.40
N ALA A 91 -5.57 6.09 3.60
CA ALA A 91 -5.50 5.52 4.95
C ALA A 91 -4.08 5.69 5.53
N VAL A 92 -3.95 6.28 6.72
CA VAL A 92 -2.68 6.63 7.33
C VAL A 92 -2.79 6.69 8.85
N VAL A 93 -1.67 6.50 9.55
CA VAL A 93 -1.52 6.84 10.97
C VAL A 93 -0.54 7.99 11.06
N SER A 94 -0.87 9.04 11.81
CA SER A 94 -0.03 10.23 11.91
C SER A 94 -0.28 10.98 13.20
N GLU A 95 0.54 12.00 13.42
CA GLU A 95 0.47 12.91 14.53
C GLU A 95 0.43 14.35 14.00
N ALA A 96 -0.21 15.25 14.73
CA ALA A 96 -0.31 16.66 14.39
C ALA A 96 -0.55 17.53 15.62
N THR A 97 -0.57 18.85 15.44
CA THR A 97 -0.91 19.80 16.51
C THR A 97 -2.38 20.22 16.42
N GLY A 98 -3.00 20.50 17.56
CA GLY A 98 -4.22 21.29 17.62
C GLY A 98 -4.23 22.17 18.86
N PHE A 99 -5.28 22.97 19.02
CA PHE A 99 -5.47 23.75 20.24
C PHE A 99 -6.94 23.92 20.61
N VAL A 100 -7.21 23.98 21.91
CA VAL A 100 -8.54 24.13 22.46
C VAL A 100 -9.04 25.55 22.21
N VAL A 101 -10.25 25.65 21.63
CA VAL A 101 -10.96 26.91 21.34
C VAL A 101 -12.25 27.05 22.14
N ASP A 102 -12.71 25.98 22.79
CA ASP A 102 -13.78 25.99 23.79
C ASP A 102 -13.51 24.91 24.85
N ALA A 103 -13.11 25.33 26.05
CA ALA A 103 -12.76 24.39 27.13
C ALA A 103 -13.99 23.75 27.80
N GLU A 104 -15.14 24.43 27.79
CA GLU A 104 -16.37 23.94 28.42
C GLU A 104 -17.02 22.85 27.56
N ARG A 105 -17.05 23.05 26.24
CA ARG A 105 -17.59 22.07 25.27
C ARG A 105 -16.54 21.05 24.81
N GLY A 106 -15.26 21.29 25.13
CA GLY A 106 -14.14 20.45 24.73
C GLY A 106 -13.88 20.48 23.22
N ILE A 107 -13.80 21.66 22.61
CA ILE A 107 -13.58 21.82 21.16
C ILE A 107 -12.12 22.16 20.90
N ILE A 108 -11.48 21.37 20.03
CA ILE A 108 -10.13 21.55 19.52
C ILE A 108 -10.21 21.98 18.06
N LEU A 109 -9.44 23.00 17.69
CA LEU A 109 -9.19 23.44 16.32
C LEU A 109 -7.88 22.84 15.82
N THR A 110 -7.89 22.33 14.59
CA THR A 110 -6.71 21.87 13.85
C THR A 110 -6.98 21.98 12.34
N ASN A 111 -6.04 21.55 11.50
CA ASN A 111 -6.23 21.54 10.05
C ASN A 111 -7.24 20.47 9.59
N ARG A 112 -7.83 20.67 8.41
CA ARG A 112 -8.76 19.71 7.81
C ARG A 112 -8.04 18.40 7.48
N HIS A 113 -6.81 18.45 6.98
CA HIS A 113 -6.04 17.23 6.67
C HIS A 113 -5.71 16.38 7.91
N VAL A 114 -5.72 16.98 9.11
CA VAL A 114 -5.60 16.25 10.39
C VAL A 114 -6.91 15.55 10.74
N VAL A 115 -8.04 16.27 10.63
CA VAL A 115 -9.38 15.70 10.86
C VAL A 115 -9.75 14.66 9.78
N GLY A 116 -9.16 14.78 8.59
CA GLY A 116 -9.39 13.95 7.41
C GLY A 116 -10.77 14.18 6.78
N ALA A 117 -10.89 14.00 5.47
CA ALA A 117 -12.17 13.99 4.77
C ALA A 117 -13.01 12.75 5.12
N GLY A 118 -12.33 11.62 5.35
CA GLY A 118 -12.91 10.32 5.61
C GLY A 118 -13.15 9.99 7.09
N PRO A 119 -13.29 8.69 7.41
CA PRO A 119 -13.42 8.26 8.80
C PRO A 119 -12.14 8.49 9.60
N PHE A 120 -12.33 9.03 10.79
CA PHE A 120 -11.28 9.48 11.69
C PHE A 120 -11.36 8.69 13.00
N TRP A 121 -10.21 8.32 13.53
CA TRP A 121 -10.08 7.77 14.87
C TRP A 121 -8.82 8.32 15.52
N GLY A 122 -8.88 8.78 16.77
CA GLY A 122 -7.72 9.34 17.42
C GLY A 122 -7.96 9.82 18.84
N TYR A 123 -6.90 10.35 19.44
CA TYR A 123 -6.90 10.95 20.77
C TYR A 123 -5.97 12.16 20.80
N ALA A 124 -6.22 13.06 21.76
CA ALA A 124 -5.41 14.23 22.03
C ALA A 124 -4.64 14.04 23.33
N VAL A 125 -3.34 14.30 23.30
CA VAL A 125 -2.43 14.35 24.45
C VAL A 125 -2.26 15.81 24.85
N PHE A 126 -2.57 16.12 26.10
CA PHE A 126 -2.45 17.48 26.67
C PHE A 126 -1.04 17.71 27.25
N ASP A 127 -0.72 18.97 27.59
CA ASP A 127 0.58 19.38 28.16
C ASP A 127 1.00 18.56 29.40
N ASN A 128 0.04 18.07 30.19
CA ASN A 128 0.32 17.23 31.35
C ASN A 128 0.37 15.71 31.03
N HIS A 129 0.39 15.35 29.75
CA HIS A 129 0.32 13.97 29.23
C HIS A 129 -0.95 13.18 29.58
N GLU A 130 -2.04 13.85 29.98
CA GLU A 130 -3.36 13.19 29.97
C GLU A 130 -3.89 13.07 28.54
N GLU A 131 -4.52 11.94 28.25
CA GLU A 131 -5.11 11.63 26.94
C GLU A 131 -6.64 11.74 27.01
N ALA A 132 -7.24 12.32 25.98
CA ALA A 132 -8.68 12.25 25.76
C ALA A 132 -9.00 11.76 24.35
N VAL A 133 -9.99 10.87 24.23
CA VAL A 133 -10.50 10.46 22.91
C VAL A 133 -11.13 11.66 22.23
N VAL A 134 -10.86 11.80 20.94
CA VAL A 134 -11.41 12.90 20.15
C VAL A 134 -12.24 12.38 18.99
N LYS A 135 -13.34 13.08 18.71
CA LYS A 135 -14.18 12.83 17.54
C LYS A 135 -14.23 14.04 16.64
N ALA A 136 -14.24 13.83 15.35
CA ALA A 136 -14.41 14.90 14.38
C ALA A 136 -15.87 15.38 14.36
N ILE A 137 -16.09 16.66 14.61
CA ILE A 137 -17.44 17.27 14.64
C ILE A 137 -17.68 18.26 13.50
N TYR A 138 -16.61 18.72 12.83
CA TYR A 138 -16.73 19.57 11.65
C TYR A 138 -15.47 19.47 10.80
N ARG A 139 -15.66 19.53 9.48
CA ARG A 139 -14.62 19.57 8.46
C ARG A 139 -15.06 20.56 7.41
N ASP A 140 -14.25 21.57 7.16
CA ASP A 140 -14.59 22.50 6.10
C ASP A 140 -14.38 21.86 4.72
N PRO A 141 -15.29 22.06 3.74
CA PRO A 141 -15.14 21.48 2.41
C PRO A 141 -14.11 22.21 1.53
N VAL A 142 -13.67 23.42 1.91
CA VAL A 142 -12.82 24.30 1.08
C VAL A 142 -11.49 24.65 1.71
N HIS A 143 -11.52 24.99 3.00
CA HIS A 143 -10.41 25.59 3.72
C HIS A 143 -9.81 24.58 4.70
N ASP A 144 -8.50 24.60 4.90
CA ASP A 144 -7.79 23.56 5.64
C ASP A 144 -7.96 23.69 7.16
N PHE A 145 -9.19 23.61 7.67
CA PHE A 145 -9.50 23.54 9.08
C PHE A 145 -10.65 22.58 9.41
N GLY A 146 -10.65 22.09 10.64
CA GLY A 146 -11.72 21.28 11.21
C GLY A 146 -11.77 21.39 12.73
N PHE A 147 -12.82 20.83 13.31
CA PHE A 147 -13.01 20.77 14.75
C PHE A 147 -13.09 19.33 15.24
N LEU A 148 -12.34 19.06 16.29
CA LEU A 148 -12.41 17.84 17.08
C LEU A 148 -13.10 18.14 18.42
N LYS A 149 -13.81 17.15 18.97
CA LYS A 149 -14.46 17.23 20.28
C LYS A 149 -13.91 16.15 21.19
N PHE A 150 -13.52 16.55 22.40
CA PHE A 150 -13.15 15.65 23.49
C PHE A 150 -14.08 15.87 24.68
N ASN A 151 -14.05 14.98 25.66
CA ASN A 151 -14.77 15.15 26.91
C ASN A 151 -13.87 15.83 27.95
N PRO A 152 -14.14 17.09 28.37
CA PRO A 152 -13.30 17.77 29.36
C PRO A 152 -13.16 17.04 30.70
N ALA A 153 -14.15 16.20 31.07
CA ALA A 153 -14.09 15.41 32.30
C ALA A 153 -13.05 14.27 32.27
N ASP A 154 -12.51 13.94 31.09
CA ASP A 154 -11.46 12.93 30.96
C ASP A 154 -10.09 13.49 31.42
N ILE A 155 -9.94 14.81 31.43
CA ILE A 155 -8.74 15.52 31.90
C ILE A 155 -8.93 15.90 33.37
N LYS A 156 -8.18 15.27 34.29
CA LYS A 156 -8.44 15.34 35.73
C LYS A 156 -7.41 16.17 36.48
N HIS A 157 -6.20 16.25 35.97
CA HIS A 157 -5.04 16.80 36.65
C HIS A 157 -4.59 18.15 36.07
N MET A 158 -5.32 18.66 35.08
CA MET A 158 -5.06 19.95 34.45
C MET A 158 -6.37 20.71 34.21
N GLN A 159 -6.33 22.02 34.44
CA GLN A 159 -7.40 22.89 34.00
C GLN A 159 -7.19 23.21 32.51
N VAL A 160 -8.08 22.69 31.66
CA VAL A 160 -8.08 23.02 30.24
C VAL A 160 -8.37 24.51 30.04
N ARG A 161 -7.60 25.15 29.18
CA ARG A 161 -7.81 26.54 28.74
C ARG A 161 -8.11 26.59 27.25
N ALA A 162 -8.84 27.61 26.83
CA ALA A 162 -9.15 27.87 25.44
C ALA A 162 -8.46 29.14 24.96
N LEU A 163 -7.96 29.13 23.72
CA LEU A 163 -7.48 30.34 23.05
C LEU A 163 -8.64 31.07 22.38
N VAL A 164 -8.60 32.40 22.46
CA VAL A 164 -9.59 33.26 21.79
C VAL A 164 -9.07 33.62 20.40
N LEU A 165 -9.91 33.39 19.38
CA LEU A 165 -9.62 33.74 18.00
C LEU A 165 -9.88 35.24 17.77
N ARG A 166 -8.89 35.98 17.26
CA ARG A 166 -8.96 37.43 17.00
C ARG A 166 -8.41 37.78 15.61
N PRO A 167 -9.18 37.52 14.53
CA PRO A 167 -8.69 37.70 13.16
C PRO A 167 -8.27 39.14 12.83
N GLU A 168 -8.87 40.14 13.48
CA GLU A 168 -8.58 41.57 13.26
C GLU A 168 -7.22 42.04 13.80
N LEU A 169 -6.54 41.20 14.59
CA LEU A 169 -5.21 41.46 15.11
C LEU A 169 -4.10 40.98 14.17
N ALA A 170 -4.42 40.19 13.14
CA ALA A 170 -3.47 39.83 12.10
C ALA A 170 -3.14 41.05 11.22
N LYS A 171 -1.96 41.63 11.40
CA LYS A 171 -1.49 42.84 10.70
C LYS A 171 -0.07 42.68 10.19
N VAL A 172 0.25 43.25 9.04
CA VAL A 172 1.64 43.29 8.54
C VAL A 172 2.53 43.98 9.58
N GLY A 173 3.66 43.34 9.91
CA GLY A 173 4.59 43.76 10.95
C GLY A 173 4.24 43.29 12.36
N ALA A 174 3.12 42.60 12.57
CA ALA A 174 2.79 42.02 13.88
C ALA A 174 3.77 40.90 14.23
N GLU A 175 4.35 40.98 15.43
CA GLU A 175 5.15 39.90 16.01
C GLU A 175 4.24 38.75 16.46
N ILE A 176 4.62 37.53 16.11
CA ILE A 176 3.85 36.32 16.40
C ILE A 176 4.73 35.22 16.97
N ARG A 177 4.08 34.24 17.62
CA ARG A 177 4.66 32.95 17.96
C ARG A 177 3.79 31.82 17.41
N VAL A 178 4.43 30.82 16.83
CA VAL A 178 3.79 29.54 16.48
C VAL A 178 4.14 28.55 17.59
N VAL A 179 3.12 27.99 18.25
CA VAL A 179 3.31 27.08 19.39
C VAL A 179 2.78 25.72 19.02
N GLY A 180 3.65 24.75 18.76
CA GLY A 180 3.24 23.42 18.29
C GLY A 180 4.04 22.30 18.88
N ASN A 181 3.68 21.06 18.55
CA ASN A 181 4.45 19.89 18.95
C ASN A 181 5.35 19.43 17.80
N ASP A 182 6.65 19.24 18.07
CA ASP A 182 7.59 18.66 17.10
C ASP A 182 7.60 17.15 17.28
N ALA A 183 6.90 16.44 16.39
CA ALA A 183 6.87 14.97 16.31
C ALA A 183 6.57 14.22 17.63
N GLY A 184 5.66 14.75 18.46
CA GLY A 184 5.20 14.05 19.67
C GLY A 184 6.11 14.18 20.90
N GLU A 185 7.35 14.66 20.77
CA GLU A 185 8.36 14.59 21.83
C GLU A 185 8.58 15.89 22.61
N LYS A 186 8.47 17.07 21.97
CA LYS A 186 8.66 18.39 22.61
C LYS A 186 7.83 19.50 21.96
N LEU A 187 7.34 20.42 22.78
CA LEU A 187 6.78 21.70 22.34
C LEU A 187 7.85 22.54 21.63
N SER A 188 7.60 22.89 20.38
CA SER A 188 8.36 23.83 19.56
C SER A 188 7.68 25.19 19.54
N ILE A 189 8.48 26.24 19.76
CA ILE A 189 8.02 27.62 19.74
C ILE A 189 8.84 28.37 18.69
N LEU A 190 8.16 28.86 17.66
CA LEU A 190 8.81 29.57 16.56
C LEU A 190 8.39 31.04 16.58
N ALA A 191 9.38 31.93 16.46
CA ALA A 191 9.16 33.36 16.35
C ALA A 191 9.07 33.80 14.89
N GLY A 192 8.24 34.80 14.62
CA GLY A 192 8.12 35.39 13.29
C GLY A 192 7.36 36.70 13.27
N PHE A 193 7.28 37.28 12.07
CA PHE A 193 6.49 38.47 11.79
C PHE A 193 5.60 38.25 10.57
N ILE A 194 4.37 38.73 10.63
CA ILE A 194 3.47 38.74 9.48
C ILE A 194 4.03 39.68 8.42
N SER A 195 4.32 39.15 7.23
CA SER A 195 4.85 39.92 6.10
C SER A 195 3.77 40.28 5.08
N ARG A 196 2.69 39.49 4.98
CA ARG A 196 1.62 39.69 4.01
C ARG A 196 0.29 39.10 4.49
N LEU A 197 -0.84 39.67 4.06
CA LEU A 197 -2.20 39.20 4.39
C LEU A 197 -3.05 38.82 3.15
N ASP A 198 -2.63 39.23 1.95
CA ASP A 198 -3.42 39.17 0.71
C ASP A 198 -2.78 38.20 -0.31
N ARG A 199 -2.31 37.04 0.17
CA ARG A 199 -1.73 36.01 -0.69
C ARG A 199 -2.83 35.08 -1.20
N ASN A 200 -2.84 34.71 -2.48
CA ASN A 200 -3.71 33.61 -2.93
C ASN A 200 -3.35 32.29 -2.20
N ALA A 201 -4.33 31.39 -2.09
CA ALA A 201 -4.11 30.07 -1.52
C ALA A 201 -2.94 29.33 -2.21
N PRO A 202 -2.08 28.63 -1.45
CA PRO A 202 -0.99 27.84 -2.01
C PRO A 202 -1.51 26.67 -2.85
N GLU A 203 -0.73 26.29 -3.88
CA GLU A 203 -0.99 25.11 -4.72
C GLU A 203 0.02 24.01 -4.36
N TYR A 204 -0.47 22.91 -3.79
CA TYR A 204 0.29 21.75 -3.33
C TYR A 204 0.38 20.64 -4.40
N GLY A 205 0.06 20.97 -5.65
CA GLY A 205 0.12 20.07 -6.80
C GLY A 205 -1.22 19.48 -7.22
N HIS A 206 -1.16 18.66 -8.28
CA HIS A 206 -2.31 17.95 -8.84
C HIS A 206 -2.67 16.71 -8.01
N MET A 207 -3.93 16.28 -8.05
CA MET A 207 -4.45 15.14 -7.27
C MET A 207 -4.30 15.25 -5.74
N THR A 208 -4.00 16.43 -5.21
CA THR A 208 -3.93 16.70 -3.77
C THR A 208 -5.01 17.70 -3.37
N TYR A 209 -5.33 17.72 -2.08
CA TYR A 209 -6.21 18.73 -1.52
C TYR A 209 -5.58 20.13 -1.65
N ASN A 210 -6.37 21.10 -2.10
CA ASN A 210 -5.92 22.48 -2.22
C ASN A 210 -7.01 23.42 -1.73
N ASP A 211 -6.62 24.36 -0.87
CA ASP A 211 -7.47 25.48 -0.51
C ASP A 211 -7.71 26.38 -1.72
N PHE A 212 -8.88 27.02 -1.76
CA PHE A 212 -9.21 28.00 -2.78
C PHE A 212 -10.18 29.03 -2.20
N ASN A 213 -10.43 30.11 -2.95
CA ASN A 213 -11.29 31.20 -2.53
C ASN A 213 -10.93 31.76 -1.13
N THR A 214 -9.64 31.98 -0.86
CA THR A 214 -9.16 32.56 0.39
C THR A 214 -7.85 33.31 0.20
N GLU A 215 -7.63 34.29 1.08
CA GLU A 215 -6.40 35.07 1.22
C GLU A 215 -5.56 34.48 2.36
N TYR A 216 -4.43 33.85 2.07
CA TYR A 216 -3.49 33.34 3.06
C TYR A 216 -2.63 34.46 3.66
N ILE A 217 -2.27 34.27 4.92
CA ILE A 217 -1.30 35.09 5.64
C ILE A 217 0.08 34.50 5.40
N GLN A 218 1.05 35.35 5.10
CA GLN A 218 2.44 34.96 4.93
C GLN A 218 3.27 35.55 6.08
N ALA A 219 4.17 34.75 6.63
CA ALA A 219 5.11 35.21 7.65
C ALA A 219 6.52 34.67 7.41
N ALA A 220 7.51 35.41 7.91
CA ALA A 220 8.87 34.91 8.04
C ALA A 220 8.96 34.13 9.35
N ALA A 221 8.80 32.82 9.25
CA ALA A 221 8.98 31.85 10.33
C ALA A 221 9.57 30.56 9.71
N SER A 222 10.16 29.70 10.56
CA SER A 222 10.86 28.47 10.14
C SER A 222 10.11 27.24 10.64
N ALA A 223 8.84 27.06 10.27
CA ALA A 223 8.08 25.90 10.68
C ALA A 223 8.50 24.59 9.98
N SER A 224 8.53 23.51 10.75
CA SER A 224 8.84 22.14 10.31
C SER A 224 7.57 21.29 10.19
N GLY A 225 7.72 20.09 9.61
CA GLY A 225 6.66 19.07 9.61
C GLY A 225 6.26 18.68 11.04
N GLY A 226 4.96 18.57 11.32
CA GLY A 226 4.40 18.34 12.66
C GLY A 226 3.77 19.58 13.31
N SER A 227 4.15 20.78 12.85
CA SER A 227 3.57 22.06 13.31
C SER A 227 2.21 22.41 12.68
N SER A 228 1.72 21.63 11.71
CA SER A 228 0.38 21.78 11.14
C SER A 228 -0.68 21.74 12.24
N GLY A 229 -1.56 22.74 12.24
CA GLY A 229 -2.64 22.89 13.20
C GLY A 229 -2.26 23.70 14.44
N SER A 230 -1.02 24.18 14.52
CA SER A 230 -0.55 25.04 15.61
C SER A 230 -1.26 26.40 15.61
N PRO A 231 -1.59 26.96 16.78
CA PRO A 231 -2.01 28.34 16.89
C PRO A 231 -0.84 29.28 16.55
N VAL A 232 -1.15 30.30 15.75
CA VAL A 232 -0.30 31.47 15.58
C VAL A 232 -0.84 32.56 16.50
N VAL A 233 -0.07 32.93 17.52
CA VAL A 233 -0.52 33.85 18.57
C VAL A 233 0.21 35.19 18.56
N ASN A 234 -0.47 36.25 18.98
CA ASN A 234 0.15 37.54 19.27
C ASN A 234 0.71 37.59 20.71
N ILE A 235 1.34 38.71 21.08
CA ILE A 235 1.93 38.91 22.41
C ILE A 235 0.94 38.75 23.57
N ASP A 236 -0.36 38.98 23.33
CA ASP A 236 -1.42 38.83 24.34
C ASP A 236 -1.93 37.39 24.46
N GLY A 237 -1.44 36.47 23.62
CA GLY A 237 -1.88 35.07 23.58
C GLY A 237 -3.16 34.83 22.79
N TYR A 238 -3.63 35.79 22.00
CA TYR A 238 -4.76 35.60 21.09
C TYR A 238 -4.31 34.90 19.81
N ALA A 239 -5.10 33.91 19.36
CA ALA A 239 -4.85 33.23 18.10
C ALA A 239 -5.32 34.11 16.94
N VAL A 240 -4.39 34.47 16.06
CA VAL A 240 -4.63 35.38 14.92
C VAL A 240 -4.63 34.65 13.58
N ALA A 241 -4.00 33.47 13.50
CA ALA A 241 -3.98 32.60 12.34
C ALA A 241 -3.82 31.12 12.77
N LEU A 242 -4.09 30.19 11.84
CA LEU A 242 -3.84 28.75 11.99
C LEU A 242 -2.65 28.37 11.11
N GLN A 243 -1.65 27.68 11.65
CA GLN A 243 -0.54 27.19 10.84
C GLN A 243 -1.03 26.07 9.92
N ALA A 244 -0.83 26.23 8.61
CA ALA A 244 -1.27 25.28 7.58
C ALA A 244 -0.10 24.62 6.83
N GLY A 245 1.07 25.27 6.77
CA GLY A 245 2.28 24.71 6.17
C GLY A 245 3.38 25.73 5.93
N GLY A 246 4.48 25.30 5.31
CA GLY A 246 5.62 26.14 4.97
C GLY A 246 6.21 25.80 3.59
N SER A 247 6.97 26.74 3.02
CA SER A 247 7.72 26.52 1.79
C SER A 247 8.95 25.63 2.06
N THR A 248 9.19 24.64 1.20
CA THR A 248 10.41 23.80 1.26
C THR A 248 11.63 24.50 0.64
N GLU A 249 11.43 25.60 -0.08
CA GLU A 249 12.47 26.31 -0.83
C GLU A 249 12.87 27.66 -0.17
N SER A 250 12.09 28.14 0.79
CA SER A 250 12.30 29.44 1.44
C SER A 250 11.80 29.42 2.89
N SER A 251 12.39 30.23 3.78
CA SER A 251 11.92 30.43 5.16
C SER A 251 10.64 31.27 5.19
N THR A 252 9.54 30.70 4.71
CA THR A 252 8.24 31.35 4.60
C THR A 252 7.14 30.37 4.95
N ASP A 253 6.35 30.75 5.96
CA ASP A 253 5.20 29.97 6.41
C ASP A 253 3.89 30.56 5.89
N PHE A 254 2.91 29.67 5.69
CA PHE A 254 1.58 29.97 5.18
C PHE A 254 0.54 29.70 6.27
N PHE A 255 -0.13 30.76 6.72
CA PHE A 255 -1.15 30.67 7.75
C PHE A 255 -2.55 30.90 7.18
N LEU A 256 -3.49 30.07 7.59
CA LEU A 256 -4.90 30.22 7.28
C LEU A 256 -5.52 31.28 8.23
N PRO A 257 -6.21 32.31 7.71
CA PRO A 257 -6.91 33.28 8.55
C PRO A 257 -8.03 32.66 9.38
N VAL A 258 -8.20 33.14 10.61
CA VAL A 258 -9.22 32.59 11.54
C VAL A 258 -10.62 33.17 11.39
N TYR A 259 -10.90 34.04 10.41
CA TYR A 259 -12.25 34.64 10.26
C TYR A 259 -13.32 33.60 9.91
N ARG A 260 -13.04 32.71 8.95
CA ARG A 260 -13.93 31.59 8.60
C ARG A 260 -14.09 30.62 9.75
N ILE A 261 -12.97 30.34 10.41
CA ILE A 261 -12.90 29.45 11.56
C ILE A 261 -13.79 29.98 12.69
N LEU A 262 -13.73 31.28 12.99
CA LEU A 262 -14.53 31.91 14.03
C LEU A 262 -16.03 31.84 13.72
N ARG A 263 -16.44 32.05 12.47
CA ARG A 263 -17.83 31.86 12.02
C ARG A 263 -18.29 30.42 12.26
N ALA A 264 -17.51 29.45 11.79
CA ALA A 264 -17.83 28.03 11.93
C ALA A 264 -17.86 27.60 13.40
N LEU A 265 -16.90 28.05 14.21
CA LEU A 265 -16.85 27.82 15.65
C LEU A 265 -18.11 28.35 16.34
N THR A 266 -18.55 29.57 16.00
CA THR A 266 -19.78 30.16 16.55
C THR A 266 -20.99 29.30 16.21
N CYS A 267 -21.09 28.81 14.98
CA CYS A 267 -22.18 27.93 14.56
C CYS A 267 -22.17 26.62 15.34
N VAL A 268 -21.00 25.98 15.48
CA VAL A 268 -20.81 24.76 16.27
C VAL A 268 -21.16 24.97 17.75
N GLN A 269 -20.74 26.08 18.35
CA GLN A 269 -21.02 26.41 19.76
C GLN A 269 -22.51 26.68 20.03
N THR A 270 -23.22 27.19 19.03
CA THR A 270 -24.66 27.51 19.08
C THR A 270 -25.54 26.40 18.51
N GLU A 271 -24.95 25.26 18.12
CA GLU A 271 -25.65 24.13 17.51
C GLU A 271 -26.45 24.50 16.25
N THR A 272 -25.96 25.49 15.49
CA THR A 272 -26.54 25.90 14.21
C THR A 272 -25.75 25.29 13.05
N PRO A 273 -26.41 24.92 11.93
CA PRO A 273 -25.71 24.37 10.78
C PRO A 273 -24.66 25.36 10.23
N VAL A 274 -23.44 24.87 10.02
CA VAL A 274 -22.39 25.63 9.33
C VAL A 274 -22.72 25.64 7.84
N THR A 275 -23.38 26.67 7.34
CA THR A 275 -23.68 26.75 5.90
C THR A 275 -22.43 27.09 5.09
N ARG A 276 -22.26 26.44 3.92
CA ARG A 276 -21.18 26.71 2.96
C ARG A 276 -21.76 26.88 1.56
N GLY A 277 -21.82 28.10 1.06
CA GLY A 277 -22.41 28.43 -0.24
C GLY A 277 -21.44 28.29 -1.39
N THR A 278 -21.94 27.88 -2.55
CA THR A 278 -21.13 27.81 -3.77
C THR A 278 -21.95 28.12 -5.01
N ILE A 279 -21.32 28.78 -5.97
CA ILE A 279 -21.79 28.90 -7.37
C ILE A 279 -20.91 28.08 -8.32
N GLN A 280 -20.04 27.23 -7.76
CA GLN A 280 -19.04 26.40 -8.46
C GLN A 280 -18.05 27.22 -9.30
N VAL A 281 -17.60 28.35 -8.73
CA VAL A 281 -16.58 29.23 -9.30
C VAL A 281 -15.39 29.31 -8.35
N GLN A 282 -14.20 29.11 -8.90
CA GLN A 282 -12.95 29.48 -8.24
C GLN A 282 -12.60 30.90 -8.65
N TRP A 283 -12.48 31.76 -7.64
CA TRP A 283 -12.01 33.12 -7.76
C TRP A 283 -10.52 33.19 -7.39
N ILE A 284 -9.78 34.06 -8.05
CA ILE A 284 -8.38 34.37 -7.72
C ILE A 284 -8.20 35.88 -7.61
N LEU A 285 -7.41 36.32 -6.62
CA LEU A 285 -7.06 37.74 -6.50
C LEU A 285 -5.99 38.09 -7.52
N LYS A 286 -6.30 39.02 -8.42
CA LYS A 286 -5.37 39.54 -9.44
C LYS A 286 -5.12 41.03 -9.23
N PRO A 287 -3.88 41.52 -9.42
CA PRO A 287 -3.59 42.94 -9.32
C PRO A 287 -4.37 43.73 -10.38
N PHE A 288 -4.60 45.02 -10.12
CA PHE A 288 -5.40 45.87 -11.00
C PHE A 288 -4.89 45.92 -12.45
N ASP A 289 -3.58 45.84 -12.66
CA ASP A 289 -3.01 45.87 -14.01
C ASP A 289 -3.36 44.62 -14.82
N GLU A 290 -3.47 43.46 -14.18
CA GLU A 290 -3.95 42.23 -14.79
C GLU A 290 -5.47 42.28 -14.99
N CYS A 291 -6.22 42.78 -14.01
CA CYS A 291 -7.67 42.99 -14.13
C CYS A 291 -8.01 43.88 -15.35
N ARG A 292 -7.22 44.95 -15.60
CA ARG A 292 -7.36 45.78 -16.81
C ARG A 292 -7.16 44.99 -18.09
N ARG A 293 -6.16 44.10 -18.15
CA ARG A 293 -5.89 43.23 -19.32
C ARG A 293 -7.02 42.24 -19.55
N LEU A 294 -7.78 41.89 -18.52
CA LEU A 294 -8.97 41.02 -18.58
C LEU A 294 -10.28 41.80 -18.81
N GLY A 295 -10.22 43.14 -18.88
CA GLY A 295 -11.34 43.97 -19.29
C GLY A 295 -11.97 44.85 -18.20
N LEU A 296 -11.31 45.04 -17.06
CA LEU A 296 -11.71 46.06 -16.08
C LEU A 296 -11.55 47.48 -16.67
N THR A 297 -12.62 48.27 -16.68
CA THR A 297 -12.57 49.68 -17.13
C THR A 297 -11.93 50.59 -16.09
N ALA A 298 -11.36 51.70 -16.57
CA ALA A 298 -10.80 52.75 -15.71
C ALA A 298 -11.80 53.28 -14.67
N ASP A 299 -13.08 53.45 -15.04
CA ASP A 299 -14.11 53.93 -14.12
C ASP A 299 -14.38 52.94 -12.98
N ALA A 300 -14.54 51.66 -13.31
CA ALA A 300 -14.71 50.59 -12.31
C ALA A 300 -13.49 50.45 -11.40
N GLU A 301 -12.27 50.55 -11.95
CA GLU A 301 -11.04 50.57 -11.15
C GLU A 301 -11.00 51.78 -10.22
N ALA A 302 -11.35 52.97 -10.70
CA ALA A 302 -11.37 54.19 -9.89
C ALA A 302 -12.36 54.09 -8.72
N VAL A 303 -13.57 53.55 -8.97
CA VAL A 303 -14.56 53.27 -7.92
C VAL A 303 -14.03 52.27 -6.90
N SER A 304 -13.44 51.17 -7.35
CA SER A 304 -12.87 50.14 -6.47
C SER A 304 -11.75 50.70 -5.59
N ARG A 305 -10.79 51.44 -6.16
CA ARG A 305 -9.69 52.07 -5.42
C ARG A 305 -10.15 53.12 -4.42
N ALA A 306 -11.18 53.89 -4.75
CA ALA A 306 -11.77 54.85 -3.84
C ALA A 306 -12.43 54.17 -2.63
N MET A 307 -13.08 53.02 -2.85
CA MET A 307 -13.75 52.26 -1.80
C MET A 307 -12.80 51.39 -0.97
N PHE A 308 -11.74 50.87 -1.58
CA PHE A 308 -10.79 49.93 -0.98
C PHE A 308 -9.34 50.40 -1.20
N PRO A 309 -8.91 51.49 -0.54
CA PRO A 309 -7.61 52.13 -0.81
C PRO A 309 -6.40 51.23 -0.49
N GLU A 310 -6.56 50.27 0.42
CA GLU A 310 -5.50 49.33 0.82
C GLU A 310 -5.40 48.10 -0.10
N LYS A 311 -6.33 47.93 -1.04
CA LYS A 311 -6.36 46.77 -1.95
C LYS A 311 -5.65 47.10 -3.25
N ILE A 312 -4.91 46.12 -3.76
CA ILE A 312 -4.07 46.26 -4.97
C ILE A 312 -4.65 45.53 -6.19
N GLY A 313 -5.85 44.96 -6.07
CA GLY A 313 -6.46 44.09 -7.06
C GLY A 313 -7.93 43.79 -6.81
N LEU A 314 -8.49 42.91 -7.64
CA LEU A 314 -9.86 42.43 -7.58
C LEU A 314 -9.92 40.91 -7.79
N LEU A 315 -11.06 40.31 -7.43
CA LEU A 315 -11.33 38.90 -7.65
C LEU A 315 -11.71 38.64 -9.10
N VAL A 316 -11.09 37.64 -9.70
CA VAL A 316 -11.32 37.23 -11.09
C VAL A 316 -11.71 35.77 -11.13
N ALA A 317 -12.70 35.42 -11.95
CA ALA A 317 -13.09 34.03 -12.16
C ALA A 317 -11.95 33.28 -12.85
N GLU A 318 -11.31 32.34 -12.16
CA GLU A 318 -10.23 31.51 -12.69
C GLU A 318 -10.77 30.22 -13.30
N VAL A 319 -11.74 29.60 -12.61
CA VAL A 319 -12.39 28.35 -13.05
C VAL A 319 -13.90 28.50 -12.86
N VAL A 320 -14.66 28.18 -13.91
CA VAL A 320 -16.12 28.01 -13.84
C VAL A 320 -16.42 26.55 -14.15
N LEU A 321 -17.04 25.82 -13.22
CA LEU A 321 -17.31 24.40 -13.47
C LEU A 321 -18.45 24.19 -14.47
N PRO A 322 -18.27 23.30 -15.45
CA PRO A 322 -19.32 22.95 -16.40
C PRO A 322 -20.49 22.28 -15.69
N GLN A 323 -21.71 22.54 -16.16
CA GLN A 323 -23.00 22.14 -15.55
C GLN A 323 -23.26 22.72 -14.15
N GLY A 324 -22.37 23.55 -13.62
CA GLY A 324 -22.56 24.27 -12.37
C GLY A 324 -23.52 25.48 -12.51
N PRO A 325 -23.96 26.08 -11.39
CA PRO A 325 -24.88 27.22 -11.40
C PRO A 325 -24.41 28.41 -12.25
N ALA A 326 -23.09 28.62 -12.33
CA ALA A 326 -22.47 29.72 -13.03
C ALA A 326 -22.07 29.43 -14.49
N ASP A 327 -22.08 28.17 -14.94
CA ASP A 327 -21.52 27.70 -16.22
C ASP A 327 -21.99 28.54 -17.44
N SER A 328 -23.29 28.82 -17.51
CA SER A 328 -23.87 29.54 -18.65
C SER A 328 -23.79 31.08 -18.55
N GLN A 329 -23.45 31.62 -17.38
CA GLN A 329 -23.54 33.07 -17.10
C GLN A 329 -22.16 33.70 -16.87
N LEU A 330 -21.24 32.99 -16.26
CA LEU A 330 -19.87 33.43 -15.98
C LEU A 330 -18.86 32.73 -16.88
N LYS A 331 -17.70 33.36 -17.06
CA LYS A 331 -16.57 32.85 -17.84
C LYS A 331 -15.26 33.16 -17.14
N GLU A 332 -14.24 32.38 -17.44
CA GLU A 332 -12.88 32.65 -17.00
C GLU A 332 -12.44 34.03 -17.46
N GLY A 333 -11.82 34.79 -16.55
CA GLY A 333 -11.40 36.17 -16.76
C GLY A 333 -12.43 37.24 -16.35
N ASP A 334 -13.67 36.86 -15.98
CA ASP A 334 -14.65 37.80 -15.46
C ASP A 334 -14.17 38.46 -14.15
N VAL A 335 -14.15 39.79 -14.11
CA VAL A 335 -13.75 40.55 -12.92
C VAL A 335 -14.97 40.84 -12.06
N LEU A 336 -14.99 40.37 -10.81
CA LEU A 336 -16.10 40.55 -9.88
C LEU A 336 -16.19 41.99 -9.38
N ILE A 337 -17.36 42.63 -9.56
CA ILE A 337 -17.61 44.02 -9.15
C ILE A 337 -18.47 44.06 -7.90
N SER A 338 -19.63 43.40 -7.92
CA SER A 338 -20.57 43.43 -6.79
C SER A 338 -21.42 42.15 -6.69
N ILE A 339 -21.91 41.88 -5.49
CA ILE A 339 -22.91 40.84 -5.19
C ILE A 339 -24.03 41.48 -4.36
N ASN A 340 -25.28 41.29 -4.76
CA ASN A 340 -26.48 41.89 -4.16
C ASN A 340 -26.35 43.41 -3.97
N GLY A 341 -25.73 44.10 -4.94
CA GLY A 341 -25.45 45.54 -4.90
C GLY A 341 -24.32 45.98 -3.96
N GLN A 342 -23.66 45.05 -3.27
CA GLN A 342 -22.49 45.33 -2.42
C GLN A 342 -21.21 45.14 -3.23
N ASN A 343 -20.36 46.18 -3.28
CA ASN A 343 -19.08 46.08 -3.97
C ASN A 343 -18.12 45.11 -3.27
N ILE A 344 -17.36 44.34 -4.06
CA ILE A 344 -16.49 43.28 -3.57
C ILE A 344 -15.03 43.58 -3.92
N SER A 345 -14.14 43.33 -2.97
CA SER A 345 -12.68 43.36 -3.19
C SER A 345 -11.90 42.21 -2.55
N THR A 346 -12.53 41.44 -1.65
CA THR A 346 -11.90 40.34 -0.91
C THR A 346 -12.83 39.14 -0.80
N PHE A 347 -12.27 37.97 -0.51
CA PHE A 347 -13.05 36.74 -0.36
C PHE A 347 -14.04 36.80 0.79
N ILE A 348 -13.68 37.44 1.92
CA ILE A 348 -14.51 37.49 3.15
C ILE A 348 -15.97 37.86 2.85
N LYS A 349 -16.19 38.85 1.99
CA LYS A 349 -17.55 39.32 1.66
C LYS A 349 -18.26 38.47 0.63
N VAL A 350 -17.55 37.86 -0.32
CA VAL A 350 -18.12 36.84 -1.22
C VAL A 350 -18.62 35.67 -0.41
N ASP A 351 -17.82 35.27 0.55
CA ASP A 351 -18.02 34.17 1.47
C ASP A 351 -19.24 34.37 2.39
N ASP A 352 -19.47 35.60 2.88
CA ASP A 352 -20.53 35.94 3.85
C ASP A 352 -22.00 35.87 3.33
N ILE A 353 -22.48 36.69 2.38
CA ILE A 353 -22.33 36.36 0.98
C ILE A 353 -23.04 35.04 0.65
N LEU A 354 -22.29 34.16 0.00
CA LEU A 354 -22.74 32.85 -0.44
C LEU A 354 -23.27 32.01 0.72
N ASP A 355 -22.61 32.01 1.88
CA ASP A 355 -23.00 31.14 2.98
C ASP A 355 -24.36 31.50 3.59
N SER A 356 -24.70 32.78 3.67
CA SER A 356 -26.03 33.24 4.12
C SER A 356 -27.12 33.06 3.07
N SER A 357 -26.74 32.77 1.83
CA SER A 357 -27.64 32.68 0.68
C SER A 357 -27.83 31.24 0.16
N VAL A 358 -27.37 30.21 0.88
CA VAL A 358 -27.52 28.80 0.46
C VAL A 358 -28.99 28.48 0.15
N GLY A 359 -29.23 27.95 -1.05
CA GLY A 359 -30.56 27.63 -1.57
C GLY A 359 -31.32 28.81 -2.20
N GLN A 360 -30.85 30.04 -1.99
CA GLN A 360 -31.41 31.30 -2.50
C GLN A 360 -30.71 31.76 -3.79
N THR A 361 -31.24 32.81 -4.41
CA THR A 361 -30.62 33.49 -5.57
C THR A 361 -29.84 34.72 -5.12
N ILE A 362 -28.72 34.97 -5.78
CA ILE A 362 -27.94 36.21 -5.65
C ILE A 362 -27.83 36.90 -7.00
N ASP A 363 -27.71 38.23 -6.97
CA ASP A 363 -27.44 39.05 -8.15
C ASP A 363 -25.98 39.46 -8.14
N LEU A 364 -25.23 39.00 -9.13
CA LEU A 364 -23.80 39.21 -9.25
C LEU A 364 -23.53 40.09 -10.47
N VAL A 365 -22.62 41.05 -10.33
CA VAL A 365 -22.18 41.91 -11.42
C VAL A 365 -20.70 41.68 -11.65
N VAL A 366 -20.36 41.24 -12.86
CA VAL A 366 -18.97 41.13 -13.33
C VAL A 366 -18.70 42.07 -14.48
N GLN A 367 -17.43 42.28 -14.77
CA GLN A 367 -16.98 42.98 -15.94
C GLN A 367 -16.18 42.05 -16.85
N ARG A 368 -16.62 41.93 -18.11
CA ARG A 368 -16.06 41.05 -19.13
C ARG A 368 -15.72 41.87 -20.37
N GLY A 369 -14.43 41.97 -20.71
CA GLY A 369 -14.00 42.69 -21.91
C GLY A 369 -14.49 44.15 -21.99
N GLY A 370 -14.58 44.84 -20.84
CA GLY A 370 -15.07 46.21 -20.75
C GLY A 370 -16.58 46.34 -20.51
N VAL A 371 -17.36 45.26 -20.64
CA VAL A 371 -18.83 45.29 -20.55
C VAL A 371 -19.29 44.79 -19.19
N VAL A 372 -20.18 45.55 -18.55
CA VAL A 372 -20.87 45.15 -17.32
C VAL A 372 -21.87 44.05 -17.65
N THR A 373 -21.70 42.88 -17.02
CA THR A 373 -22.52 41.69 -17.24
C THR A 373 -23.17 41.28 -15.92
N PRO A 374 -24.49 41.44 -15.77
CA PRO A 374 -25.22 40.92 -14.62
C PRO A 374 -25.45 39.41 -14.78
N ALA A 375 -25.44 38.69 -13.66
CA ALA A 375 -25.74 37.28 -13.56
C ALA A 375 -26.62 37.03 -12.31
N THR A 376 -27.74 36.33 -12.48
CA THR A 376 -28.58 35.90 -11.36
C THR A 376 -28.36 34.41 -11.16
N LEU A 377 -27.76 34.05 -10.02
CA LEU A 377 -27.25 32.72 -9.74
C LEU A 377 -27.92 32.13 -8.52
N ARG A 378 -28.32 30.86 -8.60
CA ARG A 378 -28.76 30.11 -7.41
C ARG A 378 -27.54 29.59 -6.67
N VAL A 379 -27.45 29.88 -5.38
CA VAL A 379 -26.36 29.41 -4.52
C VAL A 379 -26.66 27.98 -4.09
N GLY A 380 -25.76 27.05 -4.44
CA GLY A 380 -25.79 25.68 -3.98
C GLY A 380 -25.19 25.50 -2.59
N ASP A 381 -25.44 24.34 -1.99
CA ASP A 381 -24.80 23.91 -0.75
C ASP A 381 -23.57 23.08 -1.10
N LEU A 382 -22.40 23.53 -0.63
CA LEU A 382 -21.16 22.84 -0.89
C LEU A 382 -21.04 21.52 -0.10
N HIS A 383 -21.69 21.40 1.06
CA HIS A 383 -21.74 20.13 1.80
C HIS A 383 -22.52 19.05 1.03
N ALA A 384 -23.52 19.44 0.23
CA ALA A 384 -24.32 18.51 -0.57
C ALA A 384 -23.57 17.91 -1.77
N ILE A 385 -22.51 18.57 -2.25
CA ILE A 385 -21.66 18.10 -3.36
C ILE A 385 -20.24 17.72 -2.90
N THR A 386 -20.04 17.65 -1.57
CA THR A 386 -18.84 17.10 -0.96
C THR A 386 -19.17 15.67 -0.52
N PRO A 387 -18.39 14.66 -0.93
CA PRO A 387 -18.70 13.28 -0.59
C PRO A 387 -18.77 13.07 0.93
N ASN A 388 -19.80 12.35 1.38
CA ASN A 388 -20.01 11.98 2.78
C ASN A 388 -20.26 10.48 2.96
N ARG A 389 -20.09 9.70 1.89
CA ARG A 389 -20.26 8.26 1.87
C ARG A 389 -19.25 7.63 0.92
N TYR A 390 -18.86 6.39 1.20
CA TYR A 390 -18.11 5.57 0.25
C TYR A 390 -18.64 4.15 0.23
N LEU A 391 -18.52 3.52 -0.92
CA LEU A 391 -18.83 2.11 -1.14
C LEU A 391 -17.54 1.28 -1.01
N GLN A 392 -17.64 0.11 -0.39
CA GLN A 392 -16.65 -0.98 -0.49
C GLN A 392 -17.26 -2.16 -1.23
N VAL A 393 -16.60 -2.62 -2.30
CA VAL A 393 -16.99 -3.83 -3.04
C VAL A 393 -15.79 -4.41 -3.80
N CYS A 394 -15.66 -5.74 -3.82
CA CYS A 394 -14.56 -6.43 -4.51
C CYS A 394 -13.15 -5.92 -4.14
N GLY A 395 -12.96 -5.57 -2.87
CA GLY A 395 -11.71 -5.05 -2.32
C GLY A 395 -11.38 -3.58 -2.64
N ALA A 396 -12.14 -2.91 -3.52
CA ALA A 396 -11.94 -1.50 -3.86
C ALA A 396 -12.93 -0.59 -3.12
N SER A 397 -12.62 0.70 -3.06
CA SER A 397 -13.51 1.72 -2.51
C SER A 397 -13.76 2.91 -3.45
N PHE A 398 -15.00 3.39 -3.40
CA PHE A 398 -15.56 4.36 -4.35
C PHE A 398 -16.34 5.45 -3.62
N ASN A 399 -16.29 6.68 -4.09
CA ASN A 399 -17.18 7.77 -3.65
C ASN A 399 -17.68 8.57 -4.84
N ASP A 400 -18.67 9.43 -4.61
CA ASP A 400 -19.07 10.44 -5.59
C ASP A 400 -17.90 11.39 -5.89
N LEU A 401 -17.69 11.81 -7.14
CA LEU A 401 -16.63 12.77 -7.48
C LEU A 401 -16.78 14.08 -6.69
N SER A 402 -15.74 14.45 -5.92
CA SER A 402 -15.79 15.65 -5.08
C SER A 402 -15.67 16.95 -5.87
N TYR A 403 -16.24 18.04 -5.31
CA TYR A 403 -16.01 19.39 -5.84
C TYR A 403 -14.52 19.76 -5.88
N GLN A 404 -13.73 19.30 -4.92
CA GLN A 404 -12.27 19.48 -4.89
C GLN A 404 -11.63 18.93 -6.17
N MET A 405 -11.93 17.68 -6.53
CA MET A 405 -11.41 17.08 -7.78
C MET A 405 -11.98 17.71 -9.04
N ALA A 406 -13.29 17.92 -9.06
CA ALA A 406 -13.95 18.51 -10.21
C ALA A 406 -13.37 19.90 -10.54
N ARG A 407 -13.06 20.72 -9.53
CA ARG A 407 -12.38 22.02 -9.66
C ARG A 407 -10.99 21.91 -10.28
N ILE A 408 -10.13 21.02 -9.75
CA ILE A 408 -8.75 20.90 -10.24
C ILE A 408 -8.70 20.55 -11.73
N TYR A 409 -9.65 19.75 -12.20
CA TYR A 409 -9.70 19.29 -13.59
C TYR A 409 -10.73 20.01 -14.47
N ALA A 410 -11.41 21.03 -13.93
CA ALA A 410 -12.47 21.79 -14.60
C ALA A 410 -13.55 20.90 -15.26
N ILE A 411 -14.06 19.92 -14.51
CA ILE A 411 -15.10 18.98 -14.95
C ILE A 411 -16.38 19.11 -14.10
N PRO A 412 -17.52 18.53 -14.54
CA PRO A 412 -18.73 18.53 -13.73
C PRO A 412 -18.52 17.77 -12.42
N VAL A 413 -19.20 18.20 -11.35
CA VAL A 413 -19.16 17.54 -10.03
C VAL A 413 -20.06 16.30 -10.05
N LYS A 414 -19.68 15.28 -10.82
CA LYS A 414 -20.44 14.05 -11.06
C LYS A 414 -19.51 12.90 -11.43
N GLY A 415 -19.87 11.69 -11.00
CA GLY A 415 -19.24 10.43 -11.43
C GLY A 415 -18.84 9.55 -10.26
N VAL A 416 -18.46 8.32 -10.57
CA VAL A 416 -17.99 7.33 -9.60
C VAL A 416 -16.48 7.40 -9.52
N PHE A 417 -15.97 8.03 -8.47
CA PHE A 417 -14.55 8.19 -8.23
C PHE A 417 -13.99 6.99 -7.45
N VAL A 418 -12.89 6.43 -7.94
CA VAL A 418 -12.16 5.35 -7.26
C VAL A 418 -11.14 5.96 -6.30
N ASN A 419 -11.44 5.94 -5.00
CA ASN A 419 -10.54 6.46 -3.97
C ASN A 419 -9.49 5.43 -3.53
N SER A 420 -9.74 4.14 -3.76
CA SER A 420 -8.74 3.08 -3.56
C SER A 420 -8.98 1.93 -4.54
N ALA A 421 -8.20 1.92 -5.61
CA ALA A 421 -8.14 0.86 -6.60
C ALA A 421 -7.40 -0.35 -6.02
N SER A 422 -8.13 -1.43 -5.87
CA SER A 422 -7.72 -2.63 -5.15
C SER A 422 -8.59 -3.82 -5.58
N GLY A 423 -8.24 -5.04 -5.14
CA GLY A 423 -8.99 -6.26 -5.42
C GLY A 423 -9.27 -6.43 -6.92
N SER A 424 -10.55 -6.46 -7.31
CA SER A 424 -10.96 -6.63 -8.72
C SER A 424 -10.71 -5.40 -9.60
N PHE A 425 -10.79 -4.20 -9.03
CA PHE A 425 -10.63 -2.91 -9.72
C PHE A 425 -9.19 -2.37 -9.66
N PHE A 426 -8.21 -3.27 -9.58
CA PHE A 426 -6.79 -2.91 -9.64
C PHE A 426 -6.38 -2.65 -11.11
N PHE A 427 -6.46 -1.39 -11.53
CA PHE A 427 -6.19 -0.97 -12.91
C PHE A 427 -4.72 -0.70 -13.20
N ASP A 428 -4.02 -0.04 -12.27
CA ASP A 428 -2.60 0.28 -12.38
C ASP A 428 -1.87 -0.03 -11.07
N LYS A 429 -0.58 -0.33 -11.18
CA LYS A 429 0.27 -0.71 -10.03
C LYS A 429 0.80 0.47 -9.22
N ASN A 430 0.92 1.64 -9.85
CA ASN A 430 1.47 2.85 -9.28
C ASN A 430 0.36 3.83 -8.85
N GLU A 431 -0.77 3.83 -9.55
CA GLU A 431 -1.86 4.78 -9.34
C GLU A 431 -3.11 4.10 -8.75
N LYS A 432 -3.26 4.23 -7.42
CA LYS A 432 -4.40 3.66 -6.68
C LYS A 432 -5.63 4.56 -6.61
N CYS A 433 -5.55 5.81 -7.05
CA CYS A 433 -6.67 6.76 -7.03
C CYS A 433 -6.64 7.60 -8.31
N GLY A 434 -7.67 8.41 -8.55
CA GLY A 434 -7.73 9.29 -9.73
C GLY A 434 -8.55 8.73 -10.90
N TRP A 435 -9.12 7.54 -10.74
CA TRP A 435 -9.95 6.90 -11.75
C TRP A 435 -11.42 7.27 -11.60
N ILE A 436 -12.11 7.46 -12.73
CA ILE A 436 -13.57 7.55 -12.82
C ILE A 436 -14.08 6.33 -13.57
N ILE A 437 -15.08 5.65 -13.01
CA ILE A 437 -15.77 4.55 -13.69
C ILE A 437 -16.86 5.11 -14.61
N ASP A 438 -16.78 4.78 -15.89
CA ASP A 438 -17.79 5.13 -16.89
C ASP A 438 -18.89 4.07 -16.96
N SER A 439 -18.51 2.80 -17.02
CA SER A 439 -19.43 1.67 -17.10
C SER A 439 -18.84 0.38 -16.56
N VAL A 440 -19.72 -0.51 -16.10
CA VAL A 440 -19.38 -1.88 -15.65
C VAL A 440 -20.34 -2.86 -16.32
N ASP A 441 -19.79 -3.93 -16.90
CA ASP A 441 -20.57 -4.96 -17.61
C ASP A 441 -21.49 -4.36 -18.68
N ASP A 442 -20.95 -3.40 -19.45
CA ASP A 442 -21.62 -2.63 -20.50
C ASP A 442 -22.83 -1.80 -20.03
N GLN A 443 -22.94 -1.53 -18.72
CA GLN A 443 -23.95 -0.66 -18.13
C GLN A 443 -23.30 0.64 -17.60
N ASP A 444 -23.81 1.79 -18.04
CA ASP A 444 -23.32 3.11 -17.61
C ASP A 444 -23.51 3.34 -16.10
N THR A 445 -22.50 3.93 -15.46
CA THR A 445 -22.50 4.22 -14.02
C THR A 445 -22.29 5.72 -13.77
N PRO A 446 -23.30 6.57 -14.05
CA PRO A 446 -23.19 8.02 -13.96
C PRO A 446 -23.01 8.56 -12.53
N ASP A 447 -23.36 7.77 -11.52
CA ASP A 447 -23.32 8.09 -10.10
C ASP A 447 -23.14 6.81 -9.25
N LEU A 448 -22.84 6.99 -7.97
CA LEU A 448 -22.54 5.88 -7.06
C LEU A 448 -23.74 4.96 -6.82
N ASP A 449 -24.96 5.50 -6.82
CA ASP A 449 -26.18 4.70 -6.62
C ASP A 449 -26.42 3.75 -7.80
N THR A 450 -26.26 4.23 -9.03
CA THR A 450 -26.36 3.39 -10.23
C THR A 450 -25.26 2.33 -10.25
N PHE A 451 -24.03 2.69 -9.87
CA PHE A 451 -22.93 1.73 -9.73
C PHE A 451 -23.25 0.60 -8.75
N ILE A 452 -23.86 0.92 -7.60
CA ILE A 452 -24.28 -0.07 -6.60
C ILE A 452 -25.28 -1.05 -7.21
N GLU A 453 -26.30 -0.57 -7.93
CA GLU A 453 -27.31 -1.44 -8.55
C GLU A 453 -26.72 -2.33 -9.65
N VAL A 454 -25.81 -1.80 -10.47
CA VAL A 454 -25.08 -2.59 -11.48
C VAL A 454 -24.29 -3.70 -10.78
N MET A 455 -23.51 -3.39 -9.74
CA MET A 455 -22.71 -4.37 -9.02
C MET A 455 -23.55 -5.45 -8.33
N LYS A 456 -24.75 -5.14 -7.83
CA LYS A 456 -25.68 -6.14 -7.25
C LYS A 456 -26.11 -7.21 -8.25
N SER A 457 -26.15 -6.87 -9.54
CA SER A 457 -26.62 -7.76 -10.61
C SER A 457 -25.56 -8.75 -11.11
N ILE A 458 -24.28 -8.54 -10.76
CA ILE A 458 -23.16 -9.29 -11.33
C ILE A 458 -22.86 -10.54 -10.49
N PRO A 459 -22.92 -11.75 -11.08
CA PRO A 459 -22.49 -12.98 -10.42
C PRO A 459 -21.02 -12.99 -10.01
N ASP A 460 -20.74 -13.67 -8.90
CA ASP A 460 -19.37 -13.96 -8.50
C ASP A 460 -18.62 -14.80 -9.55
N CYS A 461 -17.30 -14.70 -9.57
CA CYS A 461 -16.42 -15.34 -10.55
C CYS A 461 -16.66 -14.92 -12.02
N LYS A 462 -17.59 -14.00 -12.32
CA LYS A 462 -17.80 -13.49 -13.67
C LYS A 462 -16.64 -12.58 -14.08
N ARG A 463 -16.24 -12.65 -15.36
CA ARG A 463 -15.34 -11.68 -15.98
C ARG A 463 -16.18 -10.64 -16.73
N VAL A 464 -16.02 -9.36 -16.42
CA VAL A 464 -16.83 -8.27 -16.98
C VAL A 464 -15.95 -7.14 -17.52
N PRO A 465 -16.32 -6.51 -18.64
CA PRO A 465 -15.66 -5.30 -19.10
C PRO A 465 -15.97 -4.12 -18.16
N VAL A 466 -14.99 -3.24 -17.97
CA VAL A 466 -15.12 -1.98 -17.26
C VAL A 466 -14.47 -0.89 -18.09
N ALA A 467 -15.21 0.17 -18.36
CA ALA A 467 -14.69 1.38 -18.99
C ALA A 467 -14.41 2.43 -17.92
N PHE A 468 -13.23 3.05 -18.00
CA PHE A 468 -12.77 4.00 -16.99
C PHE A 468 -11.77 5.01 -17.58
N ARG A 469 -11.64 6.15 -16.92
CA ARG A 469 -10.72 7.24 -17.30
C ARG A 469 -9.95 7.74 -16.10
N HIS A 470 -8.74 8.26 -16.33
CA HIS A 470 -7.99 8.94 -15.28
C HIS A 470 -8.28 10.44 -15.33
N LEU A 471 -8.36 11.11 -14.19
CA LEU A 471 -8.63 12.54 -14.11
C LEU A 471 -7.60 13.40 -14.85
N THR A 472 -6.34 12.95 -14.90
CA THR A 472 -5.26 13.65 -15.63
C THR A 472 -5.32 13.43 -17.15
N ASP A 473 -6.07 12.44 -17.63
CA ASP A 473 -6.29 12.17 -19.06
C ASP A 473 -7.72 11.67 -19.32
N LEU A 474 -8.63 12.64 -19.44
CA LEU A 474 -10.05 12.39 -19.70
C LEU A 474 -10.34 12.06 -21.18
N HIS A 475 -9.36 12.23 -22.07
CA HIS A 475 -9.52 11.96 -23.50
C HIS A 475 -9.26 10.49 -23.83
N SER A 476 -8.49 9.78 -23.01
CA SER A 476 -8.18 8.37 -23.18
C SER A 476 -9.09 7.50 -22.32
N GLN A 477 -10.16 6.98 -22.91
CA GLN A 477 -10.95 5.93 -22.27
C GLN A 477 -10.17 4.61 -22.28
N ASN A 478 -10.04 4.00 -21.11
CA ASN A 478 -9.47 2.68 -20.93
C ASN A 478 -10.59 1.66 -20.78
N VAL A 479 -10.39 0.47 -21.33
CA VAL A 479 -11.29 -0.67 -21.15
C VAL A 479 -10.47 -1.86 -20.66
N ALA A 480 -10.88 -2.44 -19.55
CA ALA A 480 -10.26 -3.65 -18.99
C ALA A 480 -11.33 -4.69 -18.67
N VAL A 481 -10.96 -5.96 -18.72
CA VAL A 481 -11.79 -7.05 -18.21
C VAL A 481 -11.33 -7.37 -16.79
N ILE A 482 -12.24 -7.22 -15.82
CA ILE A 482 -11.99 -7.56 -14.42
C ILE A 482 -12.65 -8.90 -14.08
N TYR A 483 -12.12 -9.60 -13.08
CA TYR A 483 -12.70 -10.83 -12.54
C TYR A 483 -13.29 -10.54 -11.16
N ILE A 484 -14.59 -10.75 -11.00
CA ILE A 484 -15.33 -10.51 -9.76
C ILE A 484 -15.00 -11.59 -8.73
N ASP A 485 -14.55 -11.17 -7.54
CA ASP A 485 -14.00 -12.01 -6.46
C ASP A 485 -14.74 -11.84 -5.13
N ARG A 486 -16.06 -11.73 -5.19
CA ARG A 486 -16.89 -11.47 -4.00
C ARG A 486 -16.87 -12.62 -2.98
N HIS A 487 -16.44 -13.81 -3.35
CA HIS A 487 -16.23 -14.90 -2.38
C HIS A 487 -15.02 -14.69 -1.45
N TRP A 488 -14.01 -13.91 -1.86
CA TRP A 488 -12.92 -13.49 -0.96
C TRP A 488 -13.22 -12.16 -0.28
N MET A 489 -13.85 -11.25 -1.00
CA MET A 489 -14.18 -9.89 -0.54
C MET A 489 -15.70 -9.77 -0.40
N THR A 490 -16.23 -10.43 0.63
CA THR A 490 -17.67 -10.56 0.90
C THR A 490 -18.33 -9.21 1.16
N ALA A 491 -17.59 -8.28 1.77
CA ALA A 491 -18.01 -6.90 1.99
C ALA A 491 -18.56 -6.24 0.71
N PHE A 492 -19.86 -5.95 0.75
CA PHE A 492 -20.52 -5.02 -0.17
C PHE A 492 -21.38 -4.10 0.67
N ARG A 493 -20.78 -3.01 1.11
CA ARG A 493 -21.36 -2.11 2.10
C ARG A 493 -21.02 -0.66 1.79
N VAL A 494 -21.93 0.22 2.16
CA VAL A 494 -21.72 1.67 2.10
C VAL A 494 -21.46 2.16 3.51
N ALA A 495 -20.41 2.96 3.69
CA ALA A 495 -20.18 3.70 4.91
C ALA A 495 -20.69 5.14 4.70
N VAL A 496 -21.51 5.65 5.63
CA VAL A 496 -22.03 7.02 5.59
C VAL A 496 -21.58 7.78 6.83
N ARG A 497 -21.09 9.00 6.66
CA ARG A 497 -20.64 9.86 7.77
C ARG A 497 -21.79 10.16 8.72
N ASN A 498 -21.55 9.95 10.01
CA ASN A 498 -22.44 10.33 11.11
C ASN A 498 -21.76 11.39 11.96
N ASP A 499 -22.15 12.65 11.75
CA ASP A 499 -21.55 13.79 12.46
C ASP A 499 -21.99 13.89 13.94
N GLU A 500 -23.04 13.18 14.37
CA GLU A 500 -23.45 13.11 15.78
C GLU A 500 -22.55 12.17 16.59
N SER A 501 -22.38 10.94 16.12
CA SER A 501 -21.52 9.93 16.75
C SER A 501 -20.04 10.23 16.52
N GLY A 502 -19.71 10.85 15.38
CA GLY A 502 -18.34 11.03 14.89
C GLY A 502 -17.79 9.81 14.15
N LEU A 503 -18.61 8.77 13.96
CA LEU A 503 -18.28 7.54 13.24
C LEU A 503 -18.82 7.56 11.81
N TRP A 504 -18.49 6.53 11.05
CA TRP A 504 -19.11 6.25 9.76
C TRP A 504 -19.89 4.95 9.88
N ASP A 505 -21.20 5.04 9.65
CA ASP A 505 -22.13 3.95 9.82
C ASP A 505 -22.13 3.07 8.58
N PHE A 506 -21.88 1.77 8.76
CA PHE A 506 -21.88 0.80 7.68
C PHE A 506 -23.29 0.24 7.45
N THR A 507 -23.69 0.20 6.18
CA THR A 507 -24.91 -0.48 5.72
C THR A 507 -24.54 -1.52 4.68
N THR A 508 -24.86 -2.79 4.92
CA THR A 508 -24.67 -3.87 3.94
C THR A 508 -25.64 -3.72 2.78
N MET A 509 -25.13 -3.66 1.55
CA MET A 509 -25.92 -3.58 0.31
C MET A 509 -26.35 -4.96 -0.19
N GLN A 510 -25.56 -6.00 0.10
CA GLN A 510 -25.81 -7.38 -0.28
C GLN A 510 -24.99 -8.33 0.61
N GLU A 511 -25.67 -9.14 1.42
CA GLU A 511 -25.06 -10.08 2.39
C GLU A 511 -24.22 -11.17 1.73
N LYS A 512 -24.70 -11.74 0.61
CA LYS A 512 -24.01 -12.81 -0.11
C LYS A 512 -24.00 -12.51 -1.60
N PRO A 513 -22.88 -12.76 -2.30
CA PRO A 513 -22.84 -12.55 -3.73
C PRO A 513 -23.78 -13.51 -4.46
N LEU A 514 -24.19 -13.11 -5.65
CA LEU A 514 -24.89 -13.99 -6.58
C LEU A 514 -23.97 -15.18 -6.94
N PRO A 515 -24.50 -16.41 -6.99
CA PRO A 515 -23.69 -17.60 -7.20
C PRO A 515 -23.00 -17.57 -8.58
N PRO A 516 -21.81 -18.17 -8.72
CA PRO A 516 -21.13 -18.28 -10.00
C PRO A 516 -22.00 -18.91 -11.08
N LEU A 517 -21.88 -18.41 -12.30
CA LEU A 517 -22.55 -19.00 -13.46
C LEU A 517 -21.99 -20.40 -13.76
N PRO A 518 -22.82 -21.35 -14.22
CA PRO A 518 -22.34 -22.66 -14.66
C PRO A 518 -21.30 -22.54 -15.78
N LEU A 519 -20.21 -23.28 -15.64
CA LEU A 519 -19.14 -23.30 -16.63
C LEU A 519 -19.59 -24.08 -17.88
N THR A 520 -19.25 -23.55 -19.06
CA THR A 520 -19.55 -24.19 -20.34
C THR A 520 -18.25 -24.61 -21.05
N PRO A 521 -18.23 -25.77 -21.74
CA PRO A 521 -17.08 -26.15 -22.55
C PRO A 521 -16.83 -25.22 -23.73
N HIS A 522 -15.56 -24.92 -24.01
CA HIS A 522 -15.15 -24.06 -25.12
C HIS A 522 -14.13 -24.73 -26.05
N ASN A 523 -14.15 -24.36 -27.33
CA ASN A 523 -13.21 -24.85 -28.35
C ASN A 523 -12.00 -23.93 -28.49
N ALA A 524 -10.81 -24.51 -28.66
CA ALA A 524 -9.58 -23.75 -28.95
C ALA A 524 -8.66 -24.48 -29.93
N ARG A 525 -7.80 -23.70 -30.58
CA ARG A 525 -6.80 -24.20 -31.53
C ARG A 525 -5.42 -23.78 -31.09
N PHE A 526 -4.50 -24.73 -31.10
CA PHE A 526 -3.08 -24.47 -30.84
C PHE A 526 -2.37 -24.06 -32.12
N ILE A 527 -1.44 -23.12 -31.97
CA ILE A 527 -0.43 -22.78 -32.96
C ILE A 527 0.87 -23.47 -32.52
N ASP A 528 1.56 -24.12 -33.44
CA ASP A 528 2.85 -24.75 -33.16
C ASP A 528 3.91 -23.68 -32.89
N ILE A 529 4.86 -23.99 -32.01
CA ILE A 529 5.99 -23.09 -31.73
C ILE A 529 6.88 -23.03 -32.96
N ALA A 530 7.36 -21.84 -33.32
CA ALA A 530 8.21 -21.61 -34.49
C ALA A 530 9.62 -22.22 -34.28
N MET A 531 9.76 -23.52 -34.54
CA MET A 531 11.02 -24.28 -34.43
C MET A 531 11.15 -25.31 -35.56
N GLU A 532 12.38 -25.65 -35.93
CA GLU A 532 12.66 -26.68 -36.94
C GLU A 532 12.31 -28.10 -36.46
N SER A 533 12.55 -28.37 -35.18
CA SER A 533 12.16 -29.63 -34.54
C SER A 533 10.63 -29.71 -34.42
N LYS A 534 10.03 -30.63 -35.17
CA LYS A 534 8.57 -30.90 -35.11
C LYS A 534 8.11 -31.31 -33.71
N GLY A 535 8.91 -32.09 -32.99
CA GLY A 535 8.59 -32.52 -31.63
C GLY A 535 8.51 -31.34 -30.66
N CYS A 536 9.52 -30.45 -30.67
CA CYS A 536 9.52 -29.23 -29.87
C CYS A 536 8.41 -28.26 -30.31
N ALA A 537 8.15 -28.13 -31.61
CA ALA A 537 7.09 -27.28 -32.14
C ALA A 537 5.71 -27.65 -31.59
N GLN A 538 5.44 -28.95 -31.41
CA GLN A 538 4.17 -29.46 -30.93
C GLN A 538 3.94 -29.28 -29.42
N LEU A 539 4.99 -28.95 -28.64
CA LEU A 539 4.89 -28.72 -27.21
C LEU A 539 3.99 -27.53 -26.82
N SER A 540 3.58 -26.67 -27.78
CA SER A 540 2.52 -25.67 -27.51
C SER A 540 1.25 -26.28 -26.92
N ARG A 541 0.93 -27.54 -27.25
CA ARG A 541 -0.23 -28.29 -26.72
C ARG A 541 -0.06 -28.75 -25.27
N SER A 542 1.14 -28.60 -24.72
CA SER A 542 1.52 -29.03 -23.37
C SER A 542 1.83 -27.86 -22.45
N PHE A 543 1.68 -26.62 -22.93
CA PHE A 543 1.83 -25.40 -22.14
C PHE A 543 0.49 -24.72 -21.90
N VAL A 544 0.27 -24.29 -20.67
CA VAL A 544 -0.89 -23.48 -20.28
C VAL A 544 -0.39 -22.29 -19.47
N LEU A 545 -1.02 -21.13 -19.64
CA LEU A 545 -0.73 -19.97 -18.82
C LEU A 545 -1.53 -20.09 -17.53
N VAL A 546 -0.86 -20.12 -16.38
CA VAL A 546 -1.50 -20.17 -15.06
C VAL A 546 -1.56 -18.74 -14.51
N GLY A 547 -2.75 -18.29 -14.15
CA GLY A 547 -3.02 -17.05 -13.44
C GLY A 547 -3.44 -17.32 -12.00
N THR A 548 -2.91 -16.54 -11.06
CA THR A 548 -3.22 -16.66 -9.63
C THR A 548 -3.59 -15.30 -9.05
N LYS A 549 -4.63 -15.24 -8.21
CA LYS A 549 -5.01 -14.07 -7.43
C LYS A 549 -4.88 -14.39 -5.93
N LEU A 550 -4.00 -13.68 -5.25
CA LEU A 550 -3.75 -13.80 -3.81
C LEU A 550 -4.56 -12.71 -3.10
N PRO A 551 -5.65 -13.04 -2.39
CA PRO A 551 -6.55 -12.04 -1.82
C PRO A 551 -5.96 -11.36 -0.58
N VAL A 552 -5.29 -12.13 0.28
CA VAL A 552 -4.69 -11.65 1.54
C VAL A 552 -3.17 -11.87 1.54
N PRO A 553 -2.40 -11.01 2.23
CA PRO A 553 -1.00 -11.28 2.51
C PRO A 553 -0.86 -12.55 3.36
N LEU A 554 -0.03 -13.50 2.93
CA LEU A 554 0.16 -14.79 3.59
C LEU A 554 1.60 -15.29 3.39
N ASP A 555 2.20 -15.89 4.42
CA ASP A 555 3.55 -16.47 4.34
C ASP A 555 4.62 -15.48 3.80
N SER A 556 4.50 -14.21 4.16
CA SER A 556 5.31 -13.09 3.66
C SER A 556 5.18 -12.80 2.16
N PHE A 557 4.16 -13.33 1.49
CA PHE A 557 3.76 -12.91 0.14
C PHE A 557 2.68 -11.82 0.23
N PRO A 558 2.78 -10.72 -0.55
CA PRO A 558 1.76 -9.68 -0.56
C PRO A 558 0.51 -10.13 -1.33
N SER A 559 -0.64 -9.52 -0.99
CA SER A 559 -1.84 -9.56 -1.84
C SER A 559 -1.47 -9.05 -3.24
N SER A 560 -1.62 -9.90 -4.26
CA SER A 560 -1.13 -9.63 -5.61
C SER A 560 -1.70 -10.58 -6.65
N ARG A 561 -1.52 -10.26 -7.93
CA ARG A 561 -1.82 -11.14 -9.07
C ARG A 561 -0.52 -11.66 -9.69
N LYS A 562 -0.45 -12.96 -9.96
CA LYS A 562 0.72 -13.62 -10.56
C LYS A 562 0.30 -14.35 -11.83
N ARG A 563 1.21 -14.44 -12.80
CA ARG A 563 1.01 -15.20 -14.04
C ARG A 563 2.31 -15.85 -14.48
N GLY A 564 2.23 -17.05 -15.03
CA GLY A 564 3.37 -17.74 -15.64
C GLY A 564 2.94 -19.04 -16.30
N TYR A 565 3.77 -19.55 -17.21
CA TYR A 565 3.44 -20.79 -17.91
C TYR A 565 3.74 -22.01 -17.04
N GLY A 566 2.81 -22.96 -17.07
CA GLY A 566 2.95 -24.31 -16.51
C GLY A 566 3.01 -25.36 -17.62
N VAL A 567 3.44 -26.56 -17.24
CA VAL A 567 3.56 -27.74 -18.12
C VAL A 567 2.48 -28.74 -17.74
N VAL A 568 1.69 -29.19 -18.70
CA VAL A 568 0.71 -30.26 -18.52
C VAL A 568 1.46 -31.56 -18.19
N ILE A 569 1.14 -32.18 -17.06
CA ILE A 569 1.71 -33.49 -16.67
C ILE A 569 0.73 -34.64 -16.90
N ASP A 570 -0.58 -34.34 -16.98
CA ASP A 570 -1.61 -35.26 -17.44
C ASP A 570 -2.77 -34.46 -18.07
N ALA A 571 -2.92 -34.53 -19.39
CA ALA A 571 -3.98 -33.83 -20.11
C ALA A 571 -5.37 -34.46 -19.92
N ALA A 572 -5.45 -35.78 -19.72
CA ALA A 572 -6.73 -36.48 -19.57
C ALA A 572 -7.36 -36.22 -18.20
N LYS A 573 -6.52 -35.99 -17.18
CA LYS A 573 -6.93 -35.70 -15.79
C LYS A 573 -6.84 -34.22 -15.42
N GLY A 574 -6.19 -33.41 -16.25
CA GLY A 574 -6.09 -31.96 -16.10
C GLY A 574 -5.01 -31.50 -15.12
N TYR A 575 -3.94 -32.26 -14.91
CA TYR A 575 -2.85 -31.87 -14.01
C TYR A 575 -1.79 -31.01 -14.73
N VAL A 576 -1.37 -29.93 -14.07
CA VAL A 576 -0.38 -28.97 -14.58
C VAL A 576 0.64 -28.66 -13.49
N LEU A 577 1.93 -28.75 -13.82
CA LEU A 577 3.03 -28.33 -12.97
C LEU A 577 3.40 -26.88 -13.26
N VAL A 578 3.54 -26.06 -12.23
CA VAL A 578 3.86 -24.63 -12.33
C VAL A 578 4.81 -24.21 -11.20
N SER A 579 5.57 -23.13 -11.38
CA SER A 579 6.41 -22.59 -10.30
C SER A 579 5.58 -22.11 -9.09
N ARG A 580 6.08 -22.32 -7.87
CA ARG A 580 5.52 -21.68 -6.65
C ARG A 580 5.71 -20.17 -6.61
N TYR A 581 6.52 -19.59 -7.48
CA TYR A 581 6.50 -18.14 -7.71
C TYR A 581 5.13 -17.65 -8.21
N VAL A 582 4.42 -18.49 -8.99
CA VAL A 582 3.08 -18.20 -9.52
C VAL A 582 2.00 -18.67 -8.55
N VAL A 583 2.20 -19.83 -7.91
CA VAL A 583 1.26 -20.41 -6.93
C VAL A 583 1.99 -20.63 -5.59
N PRO A 584 2.14 -19.59 -4.75
CA PRO A 584 2.95 -19.68 -3.53
C PRO A 584 2.29 -20.49 -2.41
N HIS A 585 0.97 -20.36 -2.28
CA HIS A 585 0.12 -21.01 -1.28
C HIS A 585 -1.25 -21.35 -1.89
N ASP A 586 -2.12 -22.02 -1.14
CA ASP A 586 -3.44 -22.50 -1.59
C ASP A 586 -4.62 -21.58 -1.23
N LEU A 587 -4.41 -20.55 -0.41
CA LEU A 587 -5.36 -19.44 -0.20
C LEU A 587 -5.34 -18.50 -1.41
N CYS A 588 -5.86 -18.95 -2.55
CA CYS A 588 -5.89 -18.18 -3.79
C CYS A 588 -6.92 -18.69 -4.80
N ASP A 589 -7.26 -17.84 -5.75
CA ASP A 589 -7.93 -18.26 -6.99
C ASP A 589 -6.89 -18.58 -8.05
N VAL A 590 -7.08 -19.70 -8.74
CA VAL A 590 -6.26 -20.10 -9.88
C VAL A 590 -7.13 -20.22 -11.13
N ASP A 591 -6.67 -19.63 -12.22
CA ASP A 591 -7.18 -19.88 -13.56
C ASP A 591 -6.08 -20.41 -14.46
N ILE A 592 -6.47 -21.18 -15.47
CA ILE A 592 -5.58 -21.56 -16.56
C ILE A 592 -6.13 -21.03 -17.87
N THR A 593 -5.24 -20.47 -18.67
CA THR A 593 -5.51 -20.05 -20.04
C THR A 593 -4.89 -21.06 -21.00
N ILE A 594 -5.73 -21.74 -21.77
CA ILE A 594 -5.35 -22.78 -22.73
C ILE A 594 -5.36 -22.19 -24.14
N ALA A 595 -4.27 -22.43 -24.88
CA ALA A 595 -4.08 -21.93 -26.25
C ALA A 595 -4.32 -20.42 -26.39
N GLU A 596 -4.04 -19.64 -25.33
CA GLU A 596 -4.30 -18.20 -25.23
C GLU A 596 -5.76 -17.78 -25.55
N SER A 597 -6.70 -18.72 -25.48
CA SER A 597 -8.07 -18.54 -25.99
C SER A 597 -9.17 -18.91 -25.01
N ILE A 598 -8.93 -19.87 -24.10
CA ILE A 598 -9.94 -20.33 -23.13
C ILE A 598 -9.40 -20.13 -21.74
N ILE A 599 -10.16 -19.47 -20.86
CA ILE A 599 -9.84 -19.33 -19.44
C ILE A 599 -10.80 -20.21 -18.64
N ILE A 600 -10.27 -21.10 -17.82
CA ILE A 600 -11.06 -21.95 -16.91
C ILE A 600 -10.45 -21.94 -15.50
N PRO A 601 -11.28 -22.10 -14.45
CA PRO A 601 -10.77 -22.21 -13.08
C PRO A 601 -9.98 -23.51 -12.89
N ALA A 602 -9.01 -23.46 -11.98
CA ALA A 602 -8.23 -24.59 -11.53
C ALA A 602 -8.08 -24.56 -10.00
N LYS A 603 -7.65 -25.68 -9.42
CA LYS A 603 -7.41 -25.82 -7.97
C LYS A 603 -5.96 -26.15 -7.70
N VAL A 604 -5.40 -25.64 -6.61
CA VAL A 604 -4.09 -26.06 -6.09
C VAL A 604 -4.27 -27.44 -5.46
N ILE A 605 -3.55 -28.44 -5.97
CA ILE A 605 -3.60 -29.82 -5.44
C ILE A 605 -2.36 -30.14 -4.62
N PHE A 606 -1.23 -29.48 -4.92
CA PHE A 606 0.03 -29.77 -4.25
C PHE A 606 1.00 -28.59 -4.32
N LEU A 607 1.73 -28.40 -3.22
CA LEU A 607 2.79 -27.42 -3.07
C LEU A 607 4.05 -28.16 -2.64
N HIS A 608 5.07 -28.22 -3.50
CA HIS A 608 6.28 -28.93 -3.15
C HIS A 608 7.08 -28.15 -2.10
N PRO A 609 7.53 -28.79 -1.00
CA PRO A 609 8.10 -28.12 0.17
C PRO A 609 9.52 -27.60 -0.02
N LEU A 610 10.24 -27.99 -1.08
CA LEU A 610 11.66 -27.66 -1.27
C LEU A 610 12.04 -27.22 -2.69
N HIS A 611 11.55 -27.91 -3.72
CA HIS A 611 11.88 -27.68 -5.14
C HIS A 611 11.05 -26.61 -5.88
N ASN A 612 10.26 -25.79 -5.19
CA ASN A 612 9.62 -24.58 -5.72
C ASN A 612 8.68 -24.78 -6.92
N TYR A 613 7.93 -25.88 -6.94
CA TYR A 613 6.83 -26.08 -7.87
C TYR A 613 5.53 -26.47 -7.15
N ALA A 614 4.42 -26.21 -7.81
CA ALA A 614 3.07 -26.55 -7.43
C ALA A 614 2.44 -27.39 -8.53
N VAL A 615 1.43 -28.18 -8.18
CA VAL A 615 0.56 -28.85 -9.13
C VAL A 615 -0.85 -28.31 -8.97
N VAL A 616 -1.42 -27.86 -10.09
CA VAL A 616 -2.81 -27.41 -10.17
C VAL A 616 -3.63 -28.34 -11.05
N LYS A 617 -4.94 -28.44 -10.80
CA LYS A 617 -5.87 -29.29 -11.54
C LYS A 617 -7.02 -28.47 -12.10
N TYR A 618 -7.27 -28.60 -13.40
CA TYR A 618 -8.45 -28.08 -14.08
C TYR A 618 -9.40 -29.20 -14.48
N ASP A 619 -10.62 -28.87 -14.88
CA ASP A 619 -11.58 -29.83 -15.46
C ASP A 619 -11.38 -29.95 -16.98
N PRO A 620 -10.86 -31.09 -17.50
CA PRO A 620 -10.66 -31.28 -18.93
C PRO A 620 -11.96 -31.29 -19.75
N ALA A 621 -13.11 -31.58 -19.13
CA ALA A 621 -14.40 -31.59 -19.83
C ALA A 621 -14.81 -30.19 -20.31
N LEU A 622 -14.24 -29.13 -19.74
CA LEU A 622 -14.46 -27.75 -20.16
C LEU A 622 -13.62 -27.34 -21.39
N VAL A 623 -12.73 -28.22 -21.85
CA VAL A 623 -11.72 -27.91 -22.87
C VAL A 623 -11.91 -28.78 -24.09
N LEU A 624 -12.47 -28.20 -25.14
CA LEU A 624 -12.60 -28.86 -26.45
C LEU A 624 -11.38 -28.52 -27.31
N ALA A 625 -10.18 -28.87 -26.85
CA ALA A 625 -8.92 -28.61 -27.54
C ALA A 625 -7.94 -29.78 -27.37
N PRO A 626 -7.02 -30.01 -28.32
CA PRO A 626 -6.09 -31.14 -28.27
C PRO A 626 -4.92 -30.87 -27.32
N VAL A 627 -5.20 -30.71 -26.02
CA VAL A 627 -4.17 -30.63 -24.97
C VAL A 627 -3.45 -31.97 -24.89
N GLN A 628 -2.13 -31.95 -24.73
CA GLN A 628 -1.30 -33.16 -24.76
C GLN A 628 -0.41 -33.27 -23.52
N THR A 629 -0.32 -34.50 -22.98
CA THR A 629 0.75 -34.87 -22.05
C THR A 629 2.05 -35.05 -22.85
N PRO A 630 3.12 -34.30 -22.58
CA PRO A 630 4.40 -34.47 -23.24
C PRO A 630 5.11 -35.74 -22.74
N LYS A 631 6.16 -36.18 -23.44
CA LYS A 631 7.04 -37.23 -22.95
C LYS A 631 8.00 -36.65 -21.92
N PHE A 632 8.20 -37.34 -20.81
CA PHE A 632 9.20 -36.99 -19.80
C PHE A 632 10.33 -38.02 -19.82
N SER A 633 11.57 -37.55 -19.77
CA SER A 633 12.74 -38.43 -19.78
C SER A 633 12.94 -39.14 -18.44
N SER A 634 13.41 -40.39 -18.49
CA SER A 634 13.92 -41.13 -17.33
C SER A 634 15.45 -41.02 -17.19
N THR A 635 16.11 -40.35 -18.13
CA THR A 635 17.57 -40.22 -18.20
C THR A 635 17.99 -38.83 -17.72
N PRO A 636 18.80 -38.73 -16.64
CA PRO A 636 19.29 -37.46 -16.12
C PRO A 636 20.16 -36.71 -17.15
N LEU A 637 20.09 -35.39 -17.13
CA LEU A 637 20.98 -34.51 -17.88
C LEU A 637 22.40 -34.50 -17.31
N ARG A 638 23.38 -34.26 -18.17
CA ARG A 638 24.79 -34.09 -17.82
C ARG A 638 25.32 -32.79 -18.37
N LYS A 639 26.39 -32.27 -17.74
CA LYS A 639 27.09 -31.10 -18.26
C LYS A 639 27.54 -31.34 -19.71
N GLY A 640 27.26 -30.36 -20.58
CA GLY A 640 27.58 -30.40 -22.00
C GLY A 640 26.51 -31.02 -22.92
N ASP A 641 25.47 -31.66 -22.37
CA ASP A 641 24.34 -32.20 -23.15
C ASP A 641 23.73 -31.09 -24.02
N LYS A 642 23.50 -31.39 -25.32
CA LYS A 642 22.80 -30.49 -26.24
C LYS A 642 21.31 -30.57 -26.01
N ILE A 643 20.63 -29.42 -25.99
CA ILE A 643 19.21 -29.36 -25.67
C ILE A 643 18.54 -28.15 -26.31
N ASN A 644 17.22 -28.19 -26.48
CA ASN A 644 16.43 -27.03 -26.86
C ASN A 644 15.83 -26.39 -25.63
N PHE A 645 16.01 -25.08 -25.47
CA PHE A 645 15.29 -24.28 -24.49
C PHE A 645 14.06 -23.64 -25.13
N ILE A 646 12.91 -23.82 -24.49
CA ILE A 646 11.64 -23.18 -24.84
C ILE A 646 11.17 -22.45 -23.58
N GLY A 647 11.27 -21.13 -23.58
CA GLY A 647 10.95 -20.28 -22.42
C GLY A 647 9.92 -19.21 -22.74
N PHE A 648 9.38 -18.60 -21.69
CA PHE A 648 8.41 -17.52 -21.77
C PHE A 648 8.91 -16.29 -21.02
N ASN A 649 8.99 -15.16 -21.73
CA ASN A 649 9.47 -13.91 -21.16
C ASN A 649 8.40 -13.18 -20.31
N PHE A 650 8.74 -12.02 -19.77
CA PHE A 650 7.82 -11.21 -18.95
C PHE A 650 6.56 -10.72 -19.70
N ASN A 651 6.61 -10.67 -21.03
CA ASN A 651 5.45 -10.37 -21.89
C ASN A 651 4.67 -11.62 -22.28
N LEU A 652 4.94 -12.77 -21.62
CA LEU A 652 4.31 -14.06 -21.89
C LEU A 652 4.56 -14.58 -23.32
N ARG A 653 5.60 -14.08 -24.01
CA ARG A 653 5.96 -14.52 -25.36
C ARG A 653 6.99 -15.65 -25.32
N THR A 654 6.82 -16.61 -26.22
CA THR A 654 7.73 -17.74 -26.40
C THR A 654 9.08 -17.29 -26.95
N ILE A 655 10.16 -17.80 -26.35
CA ILE A 655 11.55 -17.63 -26.74
C ILE A 655 12.16 -19.02 -26.89
N THR A 656 12.81 -19.29 -28.01
CA THR A 656 13.38 -20.60 -28.31
C THR A 656 14.85 -20.48 -28.69
N THR A 657 15.69 -21.39 -28.20
CA THR A 657 17.11 -21.44 -28.56
C THR A 657 17.66 -22.85 -28.36
N GLU A 658 18.51 -23.31 -29.28
CA GLU A 658 19.39 -24.45 -29.01
C GLU A 658 20.48 -24.01 -28.02
N THR A 659 20.85 -24.88 -27.09
CA THR A 659 21.84 -24.58 -26.06
C THR A 659 22.45 -25.87 -25.49
N ARG A 660 23.30 -25.73 -24.46
CA ARG A 660 23.88 -26.84 -23.71
C ARG A 660 23.79 -26.59 -22.21
N ILE A 661 23.80 -27.68 -21.45
CA ILE A 661 23.93 -27.62 -19.99
C ILE A 661 25.33 -27.11 -19.64
N SER A 662 25.39 -25.93 -19.02
CA SER A 662 26.66 -25.31 -18.63
C SER A 662 27.14 -25.77 -17.25
N ASP A 663 26.20 -25.96 -16.32
CA ASP A 663 26.49 -26.38 -14.95
C ASP A 663 25.29 -27.09 -14.30
N ILE A 664 25.59 -28.03 -13.42
CA ILE A 664 24.64 -28.69 -12.52
C ILE A 664 25.21 -28.54 -11.12
N SER A 665 24.48 -27.86 -10.23
CA SER A 665 25.01 -27.57 -8.89
C SER A 665 23.92 -27.55 -7.83
N SER A 666 24.32 -27.88 -6.60
CA SER A 666 23.43 -27.76 -5.44
C SER A 666 23.21 -26.28 -5.10
N ILE A 667 21.94 -25.86 -5.04
CA ILE A 667 21.55 -24.47 -4.83
C ILE A 667 20.58 -24.38 -3.66
N ASN A 668 20.82 -23.39 -2.80
CA ASN A 668 19.81 -22.84 -1.89
C ASN A 668 19.57 -21.40 -2.31
N VAL A 669 18.32 -21.06 -2.58
CA VAL A 669 17.91 -19.68 -2.84
C VAL A 669 18.15 -18.89 -1.54
N PRO A 670 18.71 -17.67 -1.59
CA PRO A 670 18.96 -16.87 -0.40
C PRO A 670 17.67 -16.52 0.37
N SER A 671 17.81 -16.42 1.69
CA SER A 671 16.74 -16.04 2.62
C SER A 671 16.68 -14.52 2.86
N SER A 672 15.51 -14.00 3.20
CA SER A 672 15.32 -12.62 3.69
C SER A 672 14.77 -12.65 5.12
N SER A 673 15.41 -11.97 6.06
CA SER A 673 14.89 -11.81 7.43
C SER A 673 13.73 -10.81 7.50
N MET A 674 13.69 -9.84 6.58
CA MET A 674 12.62 -8.84 6.50
C MET A 674 11.32 -9.42 5.92
N ALA A 675 11.42 -10.46 5.10
CA ALA A 675 10.30 -11.16 4.49
C ALA A 675 10.58 -12.67 4.47
N PRO A 676 10.51 -13.34 5.64
CA PRO A 676 10.82 -14.76 5.76
C PRO A 676 9.77 -15.56 4.99
N ARG A 677 10.14 -16.04 3.80
CA ARG A 677 9.21 -16.71 2.88
C ARG A 677 9.70 -18.10 2.49
N TYR A 678 8.79 -18.89 1.94
CA TYR A 678 9.16 -20.13 1.28
C TYR A 678 10.16 -19.87 0.13
N ARG A 679 11.19 -20.72 0.03
CA ARG A 679 12.24 -20.61 -0.99
C ARG A 679 12.75 -21.98 -1.43
N GLY A 680 13.34 -22.03 -2.62
CA GLY A 680 13.98 -23.24 -3.13
C GLY A 680 15.21 -23.62 -2.31
N THR A 681 15.20 -24.78 -1.67
CA THR A 681 16.34 -25.29 -0.87
C THR A 681 16.56 -26.77 -1.13
N ASN A 682 17.77 -27.27 -0.88
CA ASN A 682 18.16 -28.66 -1.09
C ASN A 682 17.71 -29.17 -2.47
N LEU A 683 18.06 -28.41 -3.52
CA LEU A 683 17.82 -28.79 -4.91
C LEU A 683 19.11 -28.79 -5.72
N GLU A 684 19.12 -29.55 -6.82
CA GLU A 684 20.12 -29.42 -7.87
C GLU A 684 19.56 -28.55 -8.98
N GLY A 685 20.18 -27.41 -9.22
CA GLY A 685 19.78 -26.46 -10.25
C GLY A 685 20.64 -26.63 -11.50
N LEU A 686 19.98 -26.62 -12.66
CA LEU A 686 20.58 -26.65 -13.98
C LEU A 686 20.75 -25.23 -14.52
N GLN A 687 21.94 -24.94 -15.06
CA GLN A 687 22.21 -23.73 -15.85
C GLN A 687 22.50 -24.09 -17.30
N ILE A 688 22.24 -23.13 -18.20
CA ILE A 688 22.48 -23.26 -19.64
C ILE A 688 23.32 -22.11 -20.16
N GLU A 689 24.03 -22.33 -21.26
CA GLU A 689 24.94 -21.34 -21.86
C GLU A 689 24.23 -20.12 -22.46
N SER A 690 22.91 -20.21 -22.72
CA SER A 690 22.17 -19.14 -23.39
C SER A 690 21.74 -18.03 -22.42
N ASN A 691 22.18 -16.80 -22.71
CA ASN A 691 21.75 -15.59 -21.99
C ASN A 691 20.24 -15.28 -22.15
N MET A 692 19.59 -15.80 -23.20
CA MET A 692 18.14 -15.57 -23.43
C MET A 692 17.27 -16.16 -22.32
N SER A 693 17.77 -17.21 -21.65
CA SER A 693 17.08 -17.86 -20.53
C SER A 693 16.88 -16.93 -19.32
N THR A 694 17.77 -15.95 -19.14
CA THR A 694 17.70 -14.98 -18.04
C THR A 694 16.49 -14.05 -18.11
N HIS A 695 15.92 -13.87 -19.30
CA HIS A 695 14.71 -13.08 -19.53
C HIS A 695 13.42 -13.90 -19.44
N CYS A 696 13.51 -15.22 -19.24
CA CYS A 696 12.37 -16.13 -19.22
C CYS A 696 12.00 -16.54 -17.79
N SER A 697 10.74 -16.35 -17.40
CA SER A 697 10.24 -16.66 -16.06
C SER A 697 9.86 -18.13 -15.87
N SER A 698 9.55 -18.81 -16.98
CA SER A 698 9.08 -20.20 -17.04
C SER A 698 9.52 -20.81 -18.37
N GLY A 699 9.52 -22.14 -18.46
CA GLY A 699 9.90 -22.85 -19.70
C GLY A 699 10.26 -24.31 -19.46
N VAL A 700 10.84 -24.93 -20.48
CA VAL A 700 11.36 -26.30 -20.43
C VAL A 700 12.66 -26.44 -21.22
N LEU A 701 13.40 -27.50 -20.92
CA LEU A 701 14.48 -28.03 -21.75
C LEU A 701 13.98 -29.33 -22.39
N ALA A 702 14.10 -29.47 -23.72
CA ALA A 702 13.57 -30.61 -24.46
C ALA A 702 14.49 -31.12 -25.59
N ASP A 703 14.44 -32.43 -25.83
CA ASP A 703 15.09 -33.08 -26.96
C ASP A 703 14.34 -32.79 -28.27
N ASN A 704 14.99 -33.01 -29.43
CA ASN A 704 14.43 -32.72 -30.75
C ASN A 704 13.14 -33.49 -31.08
N ASP A 705 12.78 -34.52 -30.33
CA ASP A 705 11.53 -35.27 -30.49
C ASP A 705 10.41 -34.75 -29.59
N GLY A 706 10.65 -33.68 -28.82
CA GLY A 706 9.70 -33.08 -27.87
C GLY A 706 9.75 -33.71 -26.48
N THR A 707 10.67 -34.62 -26.19
CA THR A 707 10.82 -35.18 -24.84
C THR A 707 11.39 -34.13 -23.89
N ILE A 708 10.65 -33.80 -22.83
CA ILE A 708 11.07 -32.85 -21.80
C ILE A 708 12.11 -33.50 -20.89
N ARG A 709 13.22 -32.79 -20.71
CA ARG A 709 14.37 -33.15 -19.89
C ARG A 709 14.44 -32.37 -18.59
N ALA A 710 13.97 -31.13 -18.57
CA ALA A 710 13.90 -30.30 -17.37
C ALA A 710 12.79 -29.26 -17.47
N VAL A 711 12.32 -28.79 -16.31
CA VAL A 711 11.41 -27.64 -16.19
C VAL A 711 12.19 -26.41 -15.75
N TRP A 712 11.95 -25.27 -16.38
CA TRP A 712 12.61 -24.00 -16.06
C TRP A 712 11.69 -23.16 -15.18
N LEU A 713 12.14 -22.85 -13.97
CA LEU A 713 11.31 -22.20 -12.95
C LEU A 713 11.95 -20.91 -12.44
N SER A 714 11.10 -19.95 -12.03
CA SER A 714 11.49 -18.78 -11.26
C SER A 714 11.39 -19.07 -9.77
N PHE A 715 12.40 -18.65 -9.01
CA PHE A 715 12.52 -18.80 -7.57
C PHE A 715 12.66 -17.42 -6.94
N LEU A 716 11.86 -17.17 -5.90
CA LEU A 716 11.88 -15.90 -5.19
C LEU A 716 12.92 -15.95 -4.06
N GLY A 717 13.86 -15.01 -4.06
CA GLY A 717 14.88 -14.89 -3.02
C GLY A 717 14.75 -13.62 -2.19
N ASP A 718 15.88 -12.99 -1.94
CA ASP A 718 15.96 -11.82 -1.06
C ASP A 718 15.24 -10.59 -1.65
N ARG A 719 14.81 -9.66 -0.79
CA ARG A 719 14.14 -8.41 -1.14
C ARG A 719 15.06 -7.24 -0.82
N ASN A 720 15.45 -6.49 -1.85
CA ASN A 720 16.26 -5.29 -1.74
C ASN A 720 15.49 -4.09 -2.30
N ASN A 721 15.46 -2.97 -1.58
CA ASN A 721 14.78 -1.72 -2.00
C ASN A 721 13.36 -1.98 -2.54
N ASP A 722 12.57 -2.77 -1.82
CA ASP A 722 11.21 -3.19 -2.21
C ASP A 722 11.06 -3.98 -3.51
N GLN A 723 12.15 -4.49 -4.08
CA GLN A 723 12.13 -5.41 -5.21
C GLN A 723 12.64 -6.79 -4.84
N ASP A 724 11.90 -7.81 -5.28
CA ASP A 724 12.31 -9.20 -5.08
C ASP A 724 13.38 -9.61 -6.10
N THR A 725 14.40 -10.33 -5.61
CA THR A 725 15.39 -10.99 -6.47
C THR A 725 14.80 -12.30 -7.01
N ILE A 726 14.80 -12.46 -8.34
CA ILE A 726 14.28 -13.65 -9.02
C ILE A 726 15.44 -14.48 -9.58
N TYR A 727 15.62 -15.68 -9.04
CA TYR A 727 16.56 -16.68 -9.53
C TYR A 727 15.87 -17.60 -10.55
N ARG A 728 16.55 -17.94 -11.64
CA ARG A 728 16.00 -18.76 -12.74
C ARG A 728 16.93 -19.93 -12.98
N MET A 729 16.40 -21.14 -12.93
CA MET A 729 17.17 -22.36 -13.13
C MET A 729 16.27 -23.50 -13.58
N GLY A 730 16.86 -24.52 -14.21
CA GLY A 730 16.17 -25.75 -14.57
C GLY A 730 16.17 -26.74 -13.42
N ILE A 731 15.10 -27.52 -13.28
CA ILE A 731 15.04 -28.72 -12.45
C ILE A 731 14.93 -29.92 -13.40
N ASP A 732 15.85 -30.87 -13.26
CA ASP A 732 15.84 -32.10 -14.05
C ASP A 732 14.55 -32.87 -13.80
N VAL A 733 13.87 -33.33 -14.87
CA VAL A 733 12.59 -34.00 -14.72
C VAL A 733 12.71 -35.32 -13.95
N THR A 734 13.90 -35.95 -13.96
CA THR A 734 14.15 -37.17 -13.18
C THR A 734 14.05 -36.96 -11.67
N ASP A 735 14.20 -35.72 -11.18
CA ASP A 735 14.03 -35.39 -9.75
C ASP A 735 12.55 -35.28 -9.35
N ILE A 736 11.65 -35.13 -10.32
CA ILE A 736 10.20 -34.95 -10.09
C ILE A 736 9.34 -36.05 -10.73
N ASN A 737 9.94 -37.03 -11.41
CA ASN A 737 9.21 -38.10 -12.08
C ASN A 737 8.34 -38.95 -11.14
N ASP A 738 8.81 -39.25 -9.92
CA ASP A 738 8.01 -39.97 -8.91
C ASP A 738 6.71 -39.20 -8.59
N ILE A 739 6.80 -37.88 -8.48
CA ILE A 739 5.67 -36.99 -8.22
C ILE A 739 4.72 -36.94 -9.42
N ILE A 740 5.27 -36.81 -10.64
CA ILE A 740 4.48 -36.85 -11.88
C ILE A 740 3.72 -38.17 -11.99
N GLN A 741 4.38 -39.30 -11.76
CA GLN A 741 3.79 -40.63 -11.86
C GLN A 741 2.70 -40.85 -10.80
N LYS A 742 2.89 -40.37 -9.57
CA LYS A 742 1.85 -40.41 -8.52
C LYS A 742 0.58 -39.69 -8.97
N PHE A 743 0.68 -38.47 -9.50
CA PHE A 743 -0.50 -37.78 -10.03
C PHE A 743 -1.13 -38.49 -11.24
N GLN A 744 -0.31 -39.05 -12.13
CA GLN A 744 -0.80 -39.87 -13.24
C GLN A 744 -1.53 -41.14 -12.76
N ASN A 745 -1.22 -41.62 -11.55
CA ASN A 745 -1.90 -42.74 -10.89
C ASN A 745 -3.03 -42.31 -9.92
N ASP A 746 -3.39 -41.02 -9.87
CA ASP A 746 -4.34 -40.43 -8.90
C ASP A 746 -3.95 -40.61 -7.42
N GLU A 747 -2.65 -40.62 -7.14
CA GLU A 747 -2.09 -40.62 -5.80
C GLU A 747 -1.56 -39.22 -5.44
N THR A 748 -1.93 -38.70 -4.28
CA THR A 748 -1.36 -37.45 -3.76
C THR A 748 -0.02 -37.75 -3.07
N PRO A 749 1.09 -37.13 -3.50
CA PRO A 749 2.39 -37.38 -2.89
C PRO A 749 2.45 -36.94 -1.42
N ASN A 750 2.92 -37.82 -0.54
CA ASN A 750 3.34 -37.46 0.82
C ASN A 750 4.86 -37.31 0.86
N VAL A 751 5.34 -36.08 0.67
CA VAL A 751 6.78 -35.78 0.67
C VAL A 751 7.28 -35.63 2.10
N ARG A 752 8.39 -36.31 2.39
CA ARG A 752 9.13 -36.17 3.64
C ARG A 752 10.44 -35.46 3.38
N ILE A 753 10.88 -34.64 4.33
CA ILE A 753 12.14 -33.89 4.21
C ILE A 753 13.02 -34.09 5.43
N ILE A 754 14.33 -33.91 5.24
CA ILE A 754 15.24 -33.61 6.35
C ILE A 754 15.14 -32.10 6.55
N ASP A 755 14.61 -31.66 7.70
CA ASP A 755 14.31 -30.23 7.95
C ASP A 755 15.59 -29.43 8.31
N SER A 756 16.56 -29.48 7.41
CA SER A 756 17.88 -28.84 7.45
C SER A 756 18.29 -28.43 6.05
N GLU A 757 19.05 -27.34 5.92
CA GLU A 757 19.64 -26.93 4.65
C GLU A 757 21.09 -27.39 4.55
N PHE A 758 21.44 -27.94 3.40
CA PHE A 758 22.77 -28.44 3.11
C PHE A 758 23.43 -27.62 2.00
N PHE A 759 24.75 -27.45 2.08
CA PHE A 759 25.55 -26.83 1.03
C PHE A 759 26.75 -27.70 0.68
N ALA A 760 27.24 -27.53 -0.55
CA ALA A 760 28.44 -28.20 -1.03
C ALA A 760 29.69 -27.72 -0.28
N LEU A 761 30.43 -28.65 0.32
CA LEU A 761 31.68 -28.41 1.02
C LEU A 761 32.86 -29.01 0.22
N PRO A 762 33.77 -28.17 -0.30
CA PRO A 762 34.96 -28.65 -1.01
C PRO A 762 35.87 -29.50 -0.11
N LEU A 763 36.60 -30.45 -0.71
CA LEU A 763 37.49 -31.37 0.03
C LEU A 763 38.55 -30.64 0.87
N SER A 764 39.07 -29.51 0.40
CA SER A 764 40.05 -28.70 1.14
C SER A 764 39.49 -28.20 2.47
N GLN A 765 38.23 -27.76 2.49
CA GLN A 765 37.53 -27.34 3.70
C GLN A 765 37.13 -28.53 4.57
N ALA A 766 36.73 -29.65 3.95
CA ALA A 766 36.41 -30.89 4.67
C ALA A 766 37.61 -31.42 5.47
N ARG A 767 38.82 -31.43 4.88
CA ARG A 767 40.07 -31.79 5.56
C ARG A 767 40.35 -30.90 6.78
N LEU A 768 40.24 -29.58 6.63
CA LEU A 768 40.45 -28.63 7.74
C LEU A 768 39.47 -28.82 8.90
N ARG A 769 38.26 -29.32 8.59
CA ARG A 769 37.18 -29.60 9.55
C ARG A 769 37.20 -31.03 10.11
N GLY A 770 38.20 -31.83 9.74
CA GLY A 770 38.50 -33.13 10.37
C GLY A 770 37.89 -34.35 9.68
N VAL A 771 37.50 -34.25 8.41
CA VAL A 771 37.19 -35.44 7.60
C VAL A 771 38.47 -36.24 7.37
N SER A 772 38.44 -37.54 7.66
CA SER A 772 39.61 -38.42 7.54
C SER A 772 39.97 -38.70 6.08
N GLU A 773 41.26 -38.91 5.78
CA GLU A 773 41.73 -39.22 4.40
C GLU A 773 41.08 -40.48 3.83
N LYS A 774 40.64 -41.42 4.69
CA LYS A 774 39.85 -42.59 4.26
C LYS A 774 38.55 -42.16 3.57
N TRP A 775 37.83 -41.19 4.14
CA TRP A 775 36.61 -40.67 3.53
C TRP A 775 36.91 -39.82 2.31
N ILE A 776 38.01 -39.05 2.32
CA ILE A 776 38.42 -38.26 1.15
C ILE A 776 38.71 -39.15 -0.06
N ALA A 777 39.55 -40.18 0.13
CA ALA A 777 39.89 -41.14 -0.92
C ALA A 777 38.62 -41.80 -1.49
N LYS A 778 37.65 -42.16 -0.62
CA LYS A 778 36.36 -42.73 -1.04
C LYS A 778 35.57 -41.79 -1.96
N VAL A 779 35.65 -40.48 -1.78
CA VAL A 779 35.01 -39.49 -2.68
C VAL A 779 35.80 -39.35 -3.99
N GLU A 780 37.13 -39.33 -3.91
CA GLU A 780 38.03 -39.16 -5.06
C GLU A 780 38.02 -40.39 -6.00
N GLU A 781 37.82 -41.58 -5.46
CA GLU A 781 37.73 -42.85 -6.21
C GLU A 781 36.37 -43.07 -6.89
N GLN A 782 35.36 -42.25 -6.59
CA GLN A 782 34.02 -42.42 -7.14
C GLN A 782 33.95 -41.97 -8.61
N GLU A 783 33.67 -42.92 -9.50
CA GLU A 783 33.54 -42.65 -10.93
C GLU A 783 32.31 -41.77 -11.24
N GLY A 784 32.45 -40.89 -12.23
CA GLY A 784 31.34 -40.05 -12.72
C GLY A 784 31.03 -38.80 -11.89
N MET A 785 31.87 -38.46 -10.91
CA MET A 785 31.75 -37.21 -10.14
C MET A 785 32.24 -36.00 -10.95
N GLU A 786 31.37 -35.01 -11.14
CA GLU A 786 31.74 -33.73 -11.78
C GLU A 786 32.51 -32.80 -10.83
N ARG A 787 32.27 -32.92 -9.51
CA ARG A 787 32.94 -32.16 -8.44
C ARG A 787 33.10 -33.04 -7.21
N PHE A 788 34.30 -33.07 -6.62
CA PHE A 788 34.53 -33.73 -5.34
C PHE A 788 34.12 -32.83 -4.17
N GLN A 789 33.14 -33.29 -3.40
CA GLN A 789 32.56 -32.52 -2.30
C GLN A 789 31.91 -33.42 -1.25
N PHE A 790 31.72 -32.87 -0.06
CA PHE A 790 30.76 -33.37 0.94
C PHE A 790 29.58 -32.42 1.03
N LEU A 791 28.54 -32.82 1.76
CA LEU A 791 27.49 -31.90 2.18
C LEU A 791 27.75 -31.44 3.61
N SER A 792 27.60 -30.14 3.85
CA SER A 792 27.61 -29.59 5.20
C SER A 792 26.29 -28.93 5.53
N VAL A 793 25.83 -29.11 6.77
CA VAL A 793 24.62 -28.46 7.29
C VAL A 793 24.90 -26.96 7.43
N SER A 794 24.12 -26.13 6.75
CA SER A 794 24.16 -24.67 6.90
C SER A 794 23.17 -24.17 7.95
N ARG A 795 22.00 -24.82 8.04
CA ARG A 795 20.88 -24.37 8.85
C ARG A 795 20.00 -25.56 9.21
N VAL A 796 19.32 -25.46 10.34
CA VAL A 796 18.38 -26.45 10.85
C VAL A 796 17.14 -25.68 11.25
N ALA A 797 15.98 -26.08 10.73
CA ALA A 797 14.75 -25.36 11.04
C ALA A 797 14.37 -25.56 12.51
N CYS A 798 13.76 -24.55 13.10
CA CYS A 798 13.19 -24.64 14.43
C CYS A 798 12.03 -25.65 14.43
N ALA A 799 12.05 -26.58 15.38
CA ALA A 799 10.98 -27.56 15.58
C ALA A 799 9.73 -26.88 16.18
N THR A 800 8.56 -27.37 15.81
CA THR A 800 7.30 -26.99 16.47
C THR A 800 7.10 -27.81 17.74
N SER A 801 6.12 -27.43 18.57
CA SER A 801 5.74 -28.18 19.78
C SER A 801 5.38 -29.65 19.51
N THR A 802 5.00 -29.99 18.27
CA THR A 802 4.59 -31.32 17.82
C THR A 802 5.69 -32.11 17.10
N GLN A 803 6.88 -31.52 16.89
CA GLN A 803 7.97 -32.15 16.15
C GLN A 803 9.21 -32.34 17.04
N PRO A 804 9.92 -33.48 16.94
CA PRO A 804 11.16 -33.67 17.66
C PRO A 804 12.24 -32.71 17.14
N GLN A 805 13.10 -32.25 18.05
CA GLN A 805 14.22 -31.40 17.67
C GLN A 805 15.21 -32.19 16.80
N ASN A 806 15.57 -31.61 15.65
CA ASN A 806 16.56 -32.19 14.76
C ASN A 806 17.95 -32.12 15.41
N PRO A 807 18.66 -33.24 15.62
CA PRO A 807 19.93 -33.26 16.34
C PRO A 807 21.13 -32.80 15.50
N LEU A 808 20.93 -32.53 14.20
CA LEU A 808 21.93 -31.87 13.36
C LEU A 808 22.21 -30.45 13.86
N LEU A 809 23.43 -29.97 13.59
CA LEU A 809 23.86 -28.61 13.91
C LEU A 809 24.52 -27.97 12.67
N PRO A 810 24.41 -26.64 12.51
CA PRO A 810 25.19 -25.92 11.51
C PRO A 810 26.69 -26.24 11.62
N GLY A 811 27.30 -26.59 10.49
CA GLY A 811 28.70 -26.98 10.37
C GLY A 811 28.96 -28.50 10.37
N ASP A 812 27.97 -29.33 10.69
CA ASP A 812 28.09 -30.79 10.54
C ASP A 812 28.40 -31.15 9.10
N ILE A 813 29.26 -32.14 8.90
CA ILE A 813 29.64 -32.65 7.57
C ILE A 813 29.08 -34.06 7.43
N VAL A 814 28.24 -34.29 6.43
CA VAL A 814 27.64 -35.61 6.17
C VAL A 814 28.62 -36.48 5.40
N LEU A 815 28.92 -37.67 5.93
CA LEU A 815 29.78 -38.67 5.29
C LEU A 815 28.94 -39.76 4.60
N SER A 816 27.95 -40.28 5.32
CA SER A 816 27.00 -41.26 4.79
C SER A 816 25.66 -41.20 5.52
N VAL A 817 24.61 -41.66 4.85
CA VAL A 817 23.27 -41.84 5.42
C VAL A 817 22.83 -43.28 5.19
N ASN A 818 22.37 -43.97 6.23
CA ASN A 818 22.03 -45.41 6.21
C ASN A 818 23.16 -46.27 5.63
N GLY A 819 24.42 -45.93 5.95
CA GLY A 819 25.62 -46.59 5.43
C GLY A 819 25.97 -46.27 3.96
N GLN A 820 25.12 -45.56 3.23
CA GLN A 820 25.38 -45.12 1.85
C GLN A 820 26.11 -43.78 1.84
N ALA A 821 27.21 -43.68 1.08
CA ALA A 821 27.95 -42.44 0.96
C ALA A 821 27.11 -41.37 0.23
N VAL A 822 27.10 -40.15 0.76
CA VAL A 822 26.25 -39.05 0.26
C VAL A 822 27.15 -37.88 -0.13
N HIS A 823 27.06 -37.45 -1.38
CA HIS A 823 27.91 -36.39 -1.93
C HIS A 823 27.13 -35.27 -2.61
N LYS A 824 25.89 -35.57 -3.01
CA LYS A 824 24.98 -34.65 -3.68
C LYS A 824 23.65 -34.59 -2.97
N ILE A 825 22.95 -33.48 -3.17
CA ILE A 825 21.61 -33.27 -2.64
C ILE A 825 20.64 -34.35 -3.12
N LYS A 826 20.80 -34.81 -4.37
CA LYS A 826 19.98 -35.89 -4.95
C LYS A 826 20.08 -37.20 -4.16
N ASP A 827 21.27 -37.52 -3.63
CA ASP A 827 21.49 -38.72 -2.79
C ASP A 827 20.68 -38.62 -1.48
N LEU A 828 20.62 -37.43 -0.86
CA LEU A 828 19.80 -37.19 0.33
C LEU A 828 18.29 -37.27 0.03
N ASN A 829 17.86 -36.65 -1.06
CA ASN A 829 16.44 -36.61 -1.43
C ASN A 829 15.91 -38.02 -1.73
N ALA A 830 16.71 -38.90 -2.34
CA ALA A 830 16.34 -40.29 -2.58
C ALA A 830 16.09 -41.09 -1.28
N LEU A 831 16.77 -40.75 -0.19
CA LEU A 831 16.64 -41.41 1.10
C LEU A 831 15.53 -40.82 1.99
N SER A 832 15.08 -39.61 1.68
CA SER A 832 14.15 -38.83 2.52
C SER A 832 12.78 -39.48 2.76
N ASN A 833 12.36 -40.43 1.91
CA ASN A 833 11.12 -41.18 2.09
C ASN A 833 11.10 -42.09 3.34
N ASN A 834 12.26 -42.42 3.91
CA ASN A 834 12.34 -43.17 5.16
C ASN A 834 11.99 -42.26 6.34
N ALA A 835 11.21 -42.75 7.30
CA ALA A 835 10.82 -41.98 8.48
C ALA A 835 12.02 -41.62 9.38
N GLU A 836 13.00 -42.54 9.47
CA GLU A 836 14.21 -42.38 10.25
C GLU A 836 15.44 -42.67 9.39
N LEU A 837 16.49 -41.87 9.60
CA LEU A 837 17.74 -41.93 8.86
C LEU A 837 18.92 -41.94 9.84
N GLU A 838 19.88 -42.82 9.62
CA GLU A 838 21.13 -42.87 10.36
C GLU A 838 22.19 -42.04 9.63
N PHE A 839 22.56 -40.89 10.20
CA PHE A 839 23.57 -39.99 9.66
C PHE A 839 24.92 -40.25 10.31
N HIS A 840 25.93 -40.62 9.50
CA HIS A 840 27.33 -40.60 9.91
C HIS A 840 27.93 -39.26 9.53
N ILE A 841 28.37 -38.49 10.52
CA ILE A 841 28.83 -37.11 10.34
C ILE A 841 30.21 -36.86 10.94
N VAL A 842 30.83 -35.75 10.56
CA VAL A 842 31.92 -35.11 11.30
C VAL A 842 31.42 -33.83 11.95
N ARG A 843 31.56 -33.75 13.28
CA ARG A 843 31.29 -32.55 14.08
C ARG A 843 32.51 -32.26 14.94
N ARG A 844 33.04 -31.03 14.89
CA ARG A 844 34.21 -30.61 15.69
C ARG A 844 35.39 -31.61 15.58
N LYS A 845 35.69 -32.08 14.36
CA LYS A 845 36.74 -33.06 14.05
C LYS A 845 36.54 -34.47 14.66
N GLN A 846 35.33 -34.81 15.08
CA GLN A 846 34.99 -36.14 15.58
C GLN A 846 33.93 -36.78 14.68
N GLU A 847 34.16 -38.04 14.30
CA GLU A 847 33.17 -38.87 13.61
C GLU A 847 32.12 -39.37 14.60
N MET A 848 30.84 -39.29 14.25
CA MET A 848 29.74 -39.76 15.08
C MET A 848 28.51 -40.11 14.25
N THR A 849 27.60 -40.87 14.86
CA THR A 849 26.35 -41.30 14.25
C THR A 849 25.16 -40.66 14.96
N LEU A 850 24.21 -40.13 14.19
CA LEU A 850 22.99 -39.50 14.68
C LEU A 850 21.76 -40.14 14.03
N ALA A 851 20.71 -40.39 14.81
CA ALA A 851 19.40 -40.77 14.30
C ALA A 851 18.59 -39.50 13.99
N ILE A 852 18.20 -39.32 12.73
CA ILE A 852 17.46 -38.16 12.24
C ILE A 852 16.06 -38.59 11.80
N GLN A 853 15.04 -37.95 12.35
CA GLN A 853 13.67 -38.15 11.91
C GLN A 853 13.39 -37.23 10.72
N THR A 854 12.88 -37.78 9.63
CA THR A 854 12.36 -36.98 8.51
C THR A 854 10.98 -36.45 8.87
N VAL A 855 10.61 -35.30 8.31
CA VAL A 855 9.38 -34.59 8.64
C VAL A 855 8.41 -34.69 7.46
N PRO A 856 7.16 -35.18 7.66
CA PRO A 856 6.13 -35.11 6.64
C PRO A 856 5.72 -33.64 6.41
N THR A 857 5.48 -33.27 5.16
CA THR A 857 5.28 -31.87 4.76
C THR A 857 3.82 -31.49 4.49
N ASP A 858 2.92 -32.44 4.70
CA ASP A 858 1.46 -32.25 4.67
C ASP A 858 0.96 -31.16 5.64
N THR A 859 1.67 -30.96 6.76
CA THR A 859 1.35 -29.97 7.79
C THR A 859 2.03 -28.61 7.62
N PHE A 860 2.81 -28.40 6.54
CA PHE A 860 3.59 -27.16 6.36
C PHE A 860 2.75 -25.99 5.83
N ASN A 861 1.61 -26.29 5.20
CA ASN A 861 0.75 -25.27 4.62
C ASN A 861 -0.02 -24.55 5.74
N THR A 862 -0.04 -23.22 5.66
CA THR A 862 -0.85 -22.39 6.55
C THR A 862 -2.33 -22.74 6.37
N SER A 863 -3.05 -22.95 7.48
CA SER A 863 -4.45 -23.40 7.49
C SER A 863 -5.38 -22.48 8.29
N GLN A 864 -4.83 -21.43 8.90
CA GLN A 864 -5.57 -20.47 9.71
C GLN A 864 -4.89 -19.10 9.60
N VAL A 865 -5.72 -18.08 9.40
CA VAL A 865 -5.33 -16.66 9.38
C VAL A 865 -6.31 -15.89 10.24
N VAL A 866 -5.81 -15.02 11.09
CA VAL A 866 -6.61 -14.15 11.95
C VAL A 866 -6.33 -12.71 11.57
N ILE A 867 -7.38 -11.94 11.31
CA ILE A 867 -7.30 -10.50 11.13
C ILE A 867 -7.83 -9.86 12.41
N TRP A 868 -7.00 -9.09 13.11
CA TRP A 868 -7.37 -8.45 14.37
C TRP A 868 -6.80 -7.05 14.47
N CYS A 869 -7.67 -6.04 14.63
CA CYS A 869 -7.29 -4.63 14.70
C CYS A 869 -6.34 -4.20 13.53
N GLY A 870 -6.56 -4.79 12.36
CA GLY A 870 -5.78 -4.58 11.13
C GLY A 870 -4.45 -5.32 11.04
N ALA A 871 -4.05 -6.11 12.05
CA ALA A 871 -2.95 -7.06 11.92
C ALA A 871 -3.42 -8.34 11.22
N VAL A 872 -2.63 -8.85 10.27
CA VAL A 872 -2.80 -10.17 9.66
C VAL A 872 -1.88 -11.15 10.38
N LEU A 873 -2.47 -12.08 11.11
CA LEU A 873 -1.79 -13.02 11.99
C LEU A 873 -1.92 -14.45 11.45
N GLN A 874 -0.85 -15.23 11.55
CA GLN A 874 -0.81 -16.63 11.17
C GLN A 874 0.14 -17.42 12.08
N GLY A 875 0.19 -18.74 11.93
CA GLY A 875 1.24 -19.55 12.53
C GLY A 875 2.61 -19.28 11.90
N PRO A 876 3.73 -19.51 12.62
CA PRO A 876 5.07 -19.41 12.04
C PRO A 876 5.29 -20.50 10.99
N HIS A 877 5.07 -20.14 9.73
CA HIS A 877 5.26 -21.00 8.57
C HIS A 877 6.74 -21.41 8.36
N HIS A 878 6.98 -22.36 7.47
CA HIS A 878 8.30 -22.99 7.29
C HIS A 878 9.45 -22.00 7.02
N GLY A 879 9.20 -20.95 6.24
CA GLY A 879 10.20 -19.90 5.96
C GLY A 879 10.68 -19.16 7.23
N VAL A 880 9.79 -18.90 8.19
CA VAL A 880 10.12 -18.33 9.50
C VAL A 880 10.94 -19.33 10.33
N ARG A 881 10.49 -20.59 10.39
CA ARG A 881 11.15 -21.66 11.14
C ARG A 881 12.59 -21.91 10.69
N GLN A 882 12.87 -21.80 9.39
CA GLN A 882 14.23 -21.92 8.87
C GLN A 882 15.16 -20.84 9.43
N LEU A 883 14.66 -19.63 9.69
CA LEU A 883 15.50 -18.47 10.04
C LEU A 883 15.61 -18.22 11.53
N MET A 884 14.84 -18.93 12.36
CA MET A 884 14.81 -18.75 13.81
C MET A 884 15.41 -19.95 14.55
N LYS A 885 15.94 -19.69 15.75
CA LYS A 885 16.44 -20.73 16.66
C LYS A 885 15.34 -21.31 17.56
N ASN A 886 14.45 -20.45 18.02
CA ASN A 886 13.33 -20.75 18.90
C ASN A 886 12.14 -19.87 18.48
N LEU A 887 10.93 -20.40 18.57
CA LEU A 887 9.70 -19.66 18.27
C LEU A 887 9.15 -19.07 19.57
N PRO A 888 8.96 -17.73 19.67
CA PRO A 888 8.42 -17.11 20.88
C PRO A 888 6.94 -17.42 21.12
N SER A 889 6.17 -17.63 20.05
CA SER A 889 4.73 -17.86 20.06
C SER A 889 4.27 -18.44 18.71
N GLY A 890 3.10 -19.08 18.69
CA GLY A 890 2.37 -19.47 17.49
C GLY A 890 1.57 -18.34 16.83
N VAL A 891 1.60 -17.11 17.37
CA VAL A 891 0.90 -15.94 16.82
C VAL A 891 1.90 -15.01 16.16
N TYR A 892 2.05 -15.11 14.84
CA TYR A 892 3.02 -14.38 14.03
C TYR A 892 2.33 -13.36 13.11
N CYS A 893 2.77 -12.10 13.15
CA CYS A 893 2.22 -11.03 12.31
C CYS A 893 2.90 -10.99 10.94
N THR A 894 2.15 -11.24 9.86
CA THR A 894 2.68 -11.18 8.49
C THR A 894 2.50 -9.82 7.82
N ASP A 895 1.42 -9.09 8.11
CA ASP A 895 1.16 -7.78 7.52
C ASP A 895 0.21 -6.93 8.38
N ARG A 896 0.07 -5.64 8.06
CA ARG A 896 -0.75 -4.67 8.79
C ARG A 896 -1.40 -3.67 7.85
N ALA A 897 -2.72 -3.58 7.94
CA ALA A 897 -3.52 -2.58 7.22
C ALA A 897 -3.05 -1.15 7.55
N GLN A 898 -3.10 -0.28 6.54
CA GLN A 898 -2.85 1.14 6.74
C GLN A 898 -3.97 1.76 7.57
N GLY A 899 -3.66 2.80 8.37
CA GLY A 899 -4.67 3.43 9.24
C GLY A 899 -5.21 2.55 10.38
N SER A 900 -4.59 1.39 10.65
CA SER A 900 -5.08 0.44 11.66
C SER A 900 -4.47 0.64 13.04
N PRO A 901 -5.15 0.22 14.13
CA PRO A 901 -4.56 0.22 15.47
C PRO A 901 -3.26 -0.58 15.56
N ALA A 902 -3.16 -1.72 14.86
CA ALA A 902 -1.93 -2.51 14.84
C ALA A 902 -0.72 -1.73 14.33
N ARG A 903 -0.93 -0.89 13.30
CA ARG A 903 0.12 0.00 12.78
C ARG A 903 0.35 1.19 13.71
N HIS A 904 -0.72 1.82 14.22
CA HIS A 904 -0.67 2.99 15.09
C HIS A 904 0.12 2.74 16.38
N TYR A 905 -0.07 1.57 17.01
CA TYR A 905 0.58 1.21 18.27
C TYR A 905 1.85 0.37 18.12
N GLY A 906 2.33 0.16 16.88
CA GLY A 906 3.66 -0.40 16.66
C GLY A 906 3.79 -1.92 16.74
N ILE A 907 2.72 -2.69 16.49
CA ILE A 907 2.91 -4.11 16.11
C ILE A 907 3.72 -4.09 14.82
N GLY A 908 4.88 -4.72 14.74
CA GLY A 908 5.68 -4.80 13.51
C GLY A 908 5.29 -5.99 12.64
N SER A 909 5.48 -5.88 11.32
CA SER A 909 5.51 -7.06 10.47
C SER A 909 6.67 -7.93 10.92
N THR A 910 6.50 -9.26 10.99
CA THR A 910 7.41 -10.26 11.59
C THR A 910 7.42 -10.38 13.11
N ASN A 911 6.59 -9.62 13.84
CA ASN A 911 6.50 -9.74 15.30
C ASN A 911 5.67 -10.95 15.76
N PHE A 912 5.97 -11.41 16.97
CA PHE A 912 5.25 -12.49 17.65
C PHE A 912 4.46 -11.92 18.83
N ILE A 913 3.15 -12.18 18.88
CA ILE A 913 2.33 -11.83 20.04
C ILE A 913 2.38 -13.00 21.02
N THR A 914 2.93 -12.77 22.19
CA THR A 914 3.09 -13.83 23.22
C THR A 914 2.02 -13.76 24.28
N HIS A 915 1.51 -12.56 24.59
CA HIS A 915 0.47 -12.37 25.60
C HIS A 915 -0.46 -11.22 25.23
N VAL A 916 -1.72 -11.34 25.64
CA VAL A 916 -2.73 -10.28 25.63
C VAL A 916 -3.30 -10.15 27.04
N ASN A 917 -3.21 -8.97 27.64
CA ASN A 917 -3.64 -8.69 29.03
C ASN A 917 -3.10 -9.72 30.04
N GLU A 918 -1.79 -10.00 29.96
CA GLU A 918 -1.08 -10.97 30.81
C GLU A 918 -1.50 -12.44 30.62
N GLN A 919 -2.43 -12.74 29.72
CA GLN A 919 -2.79 -14.10 29.33
C GLN A 919 -1.88 -14.56 28.18
N GLU A 920 -1.24 -15.71 28.35
CA GLU A 920 -0.37 -16.31 27.33
C GLU A 920 -1.18 -16.73 26.11
N THR A 921 -0.66 -16.44 24.91
CA THR A 921 -1.27 -16.78 23.63
C THR A 921 -0.31 -17.66 22.83
N PRO A 922 -0.19 -18.96 23.19
CA PRO A 922 0.78 -19.86 22.57
C PRO A 922 0.46 -20.19 21.10
N ASP A 923 -0.78 -20.01 20.68
CA ASP A 923 -1.29 -20.27 19.34
C ASP A 923 -2.46 -19.32 18.99
N LEU A 924 -2.92 -19.38 17.73
CA LEU A 924 -4.00 -18.53 17.23
C LEU A 924 -5.35 -18.83 17.89
N ASP A 925 -5.64 -20.08 18.28
CA ASP A 925 -6.91 -20.44 18.92
C ASP A 925 -6.98 -19.83 20.34
N ALA A 926 -5.89 -19.91 21.10
CA ALA A 926 -5.76 -19.26 22.40
C ALA A 926 -5.82 -17.74 22.28
N PHE A 927 -5.15 -17.16 21.27
CA PHE A 927 -5.24 -15.74 20.95
C PHE A 927 -6.68 -15.31 20.69
N MET A 928 -7.39 -15.99 19.78
CA MET A 928 -8.78 -15.72 19.44
C MET A 928 -9.68 -15.78 20.66
N LYS A 929 -9.52 -16.80 21.51
CA LYS A 929 -10.29 -16.94 22.76
C LYS A 929 -10.11 -15.73 23.69
N VAL A 930 -8.90 -15.18 23.79
CA VAL A 930 -8.64 -14.01 24.63
C VAL A 930 -9.23 -12.74 24.01
N VAL A 931 -8.98 -12.49 22.72
CA VAL A 931 -9.40 -11.22 22.09
C VAL A 931 -10.91 -11.11 21.90
N LYS A 932 -11.64 -12.22 21.74
CA LYS A 932 -13.11 -12.22 21.68
C LYS A 932 -13.77 -11.67 22.95
N GLY A 933 -13.10 -11.74 24.09
CA GLY A 933 -13.59 -11.19 25.35
C GLY A 933 -13.30 -9.70 25.56
N ILE A 934 -12.60 -9.06 24.64
CA ILE A 934 -12.14 -7.68 24.77
C ILE A 934 -13.20 -6.76 24.15
N PRO A 935 -13.71 -5.74 24.88
CA PRO A 935 -14.65 -4.79 24.30
C PRO A 935 -13.98 -3.88 23.26
N ASP A 936 -14.78 -3.34 22.35
CA ASP A 936 -14.32 -2.29 21.44
C ASP A 936 -13.85 -1.03 22.20
N ASN A 937 -12.95 -0.25 21.60
CA ASN A 937 -12.42 0.99 22.15
C ASN A 937 -11.77 0.87 23.54
N THR A 938 -11.22 -0.30 23.88
CA THR A 938 -10.50 -0.54 25.13
C THR A 938 -9.00 -0.75 24.91
N TYR A 939 -8.18 -0.32 25.87
CA TYR A 939 -6.75 -0.57 25.84
C TYR A 939 -6.46 -2.00 26.30
N VAL A 940 -5.56 -2.65 25.56
CA VAL A 940 -5.00 -3.96 25.89
C VAL A 940 -3.50 -3.84 26.03
N LYS A 941 -2.93 -4.63 26.93
CA LYS A 941 -1.48 -4.78 27.08
C LYS A 941 -1.02 -5.96 26.26
N LEU A 942 -0.09 -5.73 25.34
CA LEU A 942 0.52 -6.77 24.53
C LEU A 942 1.96 -7.00 24.98
N ARG A 943 2.37 -8.27 25.11
CA ARG A 943 3.79 -8.64 25.13
C ARG A 943 4.17 -9.20 23.79
N ILE A 944 5.14 -8.57 23.17
CA ILE A 944 5.55 -8.85 21.80
C ILE A 944 7.03 -9.23 21.81
N VAL A 945 7.40 -10.10 20.88
CA VAL A 945 8.80 -10.43 20.62
C VAL A 945 9.10 -10.10 19.17
N SER A 946 10.16 -9.32 18.93
CA SER A 946 10.63 -9.02 17.58
C SER A 946 11.19 -10.29 16.91
N PHE A 947 11.41 -10.24 15.59
CA PHE A 947 12.02 -11.35 14.86
C PHE A 947 13.41 -11.73 15.40
N ASP A 948 14.16 -10.76 15.94
CA ASP A 948 15.48 -10.96 16.55
C ASP A 948 15.43 -11.44 18.02
N ASN A 949 14.26 -11.89 18.49
CA ASN A 949 14.01 -12.33 19.86
C ASN A 949 14.17 -11.22 20.93
N VAL A 950 13.90 -9.96 20.58
CA VAL A 950 13.88 -8.86 21.56
C VAL A 950 12.46 -8.71 22.11
N PRO A 951 12.21 -8.99 23.41
CA PRO A 951 10.90 -8.80 24.01
C PRO A 951 10.65 -7.31 24.30
N PHE A 952 9.43 -6.87 24.08
CA PHE A 952 8.93 -5.55 24.45
C PHE A 952 7.43 -5.60 24.74
N ALA A 953 6.88 -4.52 25.28
CA ALA A 953 5.46 -4.40 25.55
C ALA A 953 4.91 -3.12 24.95
N ILE A 954 3.68 -3.19 24.45
CA ILE A 954 2.94 -2.03 23.97
C ILE A 954 1.53 -2.06 24.56
N SER A 955 0.92 -0.89 24.67
CA SER A 955 -0.53 -0.76 24.79
C SER A 955 -1.12 -0.60 23.40
N LEU A 956 -2.24 -1.27 23.13
CA LEU A 956 -3.01 -1.08 21.90
C LEU A 956 -4.45 -0.78 22.27
N LYS A 957 -5.07 0.21 21.63
CA LYS A 957 -6.50 0.46 21.77
C LYS A 957 -7.27 -0.22 20.64
N THR A 958 -8.27 -1.03 20.99
CA THR A 958 -9.07 -1.76 20.01
C THR A 958 -9.99 -0.83 19.22
N ASN A 959 -10.30 -1.21 17.97
CA ASN A 959 -11.24 -0.50 17.09
C ASN A 959 -11.92 -1.50 16.16
N TYR A 960 -12.88 -2.26 16.68
CA TYR A 960 -13.64 -3.27 15.95
C TYR A 960 -14.68 -2.66 15.01
N HIS A 961 -15.08 -1.41 15.22
CA HIS A 961 -15.98 -0.70 14.29
C HIS A 961 -15.40 -0.61 12.88
N TYR A 962 -14.11 -0.25 12.74
CA TYR A 962 -13.43 -0.18 11.43
C TYR A 962 -12.56 -1.39 11.11
N PHE A 963 -12.03 -2.07 12.13
CA PHE A 963 -11.15 -3.23 12.00
C PHE A 963 -11.68 -4.41 12.81
N PRO A 964 -12.80 -5.02 12.38
CA PRO A 964 -13.40 -6.16 13.06
C PRO A 964 -12.45 -7.35 13.11
N THR A 965 -12.76 -8.30 13.98
CA THR A 965 -12.00 -9.55 14.06
C THR A 965 -12.54 -10.53 13.04
N ALA A 966 -11.69 -11.07 12.19
CA ALA A 966 -12.07 -12.10 11.22
C ALA A 966 -11.10 -13.28 11.28
N GLU A 967 -11.61 -14.47 11.01
CA GLU A 967 -10.84 -15.70 10.95
C GLU A 967 -11.08 -16.39 9.61
N LEU A 968 -10.00 -16.65 8.86
CA LEU A 968 -10.03 -17.52 7.69
C LEU A 968 -9.43 -18.86 8.10
N LYS A 969 -10.22 -19.93 8.00
CA LYS A 969 -9.79 -21.29 8.35
C LYS A 969 -10.04 -22.25 7.21
N LYS A 970 -9.09 -23.15 6.98
CA LYS A 970 -9.22 -24.19 5.96
C LYS A 970 -10.11 -25.32 6.48
N ASP A 971 -11.24 -25.55 5.82
CA ASP A 971 -12.07 -26.74 5.98
C ASP A 971 -11.38 -27.91 5.28
N THR A 972 -10.93 -28.89 6.08
CA THR A 972 -10.21 -30.07 5.60
C THR A 972 -11.09 -31.09 4.89
N GLU A 973 -12.42 -31.08 5.13
CA GLU A 973 -13.36 -31.97 4.44
C GLU A 973 -13.72 -31.46 3.05
N GLN A 974 -13.87 -30.14 2.91
CA GLN A 974 -14.25 -29.50 1.65
C GLN A 974 -13.06 -28.99 0.83
N ASP A 975 -11.86 -28.97 1.42
CA ASP A 975 -10.65 -28.37 0.88
C ASP A 975 -10.88 -26.92 0.42
N LYS A 976 -11.52 -26.14 1.30
CA LYS A 976 -11.92 -24.75 1.07
C LYS A 976 -11.58 -23.87 2.24
N TRP A 977 -11.19 -22.63 1.95
CA TRP A 977 -11.09 -21.59 2.96
C TRP A 977 -12.48 -21.06 3.29
N VAL A 978 -12.79 -20.97 4.57
CA VAL A 978 -14.04 -20.44 5.08
C VAL A 978 -13.72 -19.24 5.95
N GLU A 979 -14.43 -18.14 5.67
CA GLU A 979 -14.39 -16.93 6.48
C GLU A 979 -15.42 -17.04 7.60
N HIS A 980 -14.96 -16.77 8.82
CA HIS A 980 -15.75 -16.58 10.01
C HIS A 980 -15.56 -15.12 10.45
N GLU A 981 -16.47 -14.24 10.05
CA GLU A 981 -16.56 -12.88 10.58
C GLU A 981 -17.38 -12.90 11.88
N GLU A 982 -16.89 -12.19 12.90
CA GLU A 982 -17.60 -11.95 14.18
C GLU A 982 -17.84 -10.47 14.45
#